data_AF-A0A944T715-F1
#
_entry.id   AF-A0A944T715-F1
#
_cell.length_a   1.000
_cell.length_b   1.000
_cell.length_c   1.000
_cell.angle_alpha   90.00
_cell.angle_beta   90.00
_cell.angle_gamma   90.00
#
_symmetry.space_group_name_H-M   'P 1'
#
loop_
_entity.id
_entity.type
_entity.pdbx_description
1 polymer ?
#
loop_
_entity_poly.entity_id
_entity_poly.type
_entity_poly.pdbx_seq_one_letter_code
_entity_poly.pdbx_strand_id
1 'polypeptide(L)'
;MEKSRIYLLLLVVFFNNGYAQEASYSSTVLAPGYNQLSFDAPIPGSYTLSSYKAASNGDVIDVDGLTKSLHNIYDDKVVLLNFMYSTCTDINGCPLATAVFHKIKNILDKDPDIGEQLSMISLSFDPENDSPDVMKLYGDGTDSGAVDWKFLTTNSMDDLDPILNKYSQRIIKEYDDKGNYIGSISHILRVFLIDKEKNIRNIYSVSFLHSDVLINDVKTLLHPESKNGTTIVASTENIVPSGSSLARPGDAKEGYESGDYVTDAQELKRIGKSTDLYKIANSKILGLPKLKVTDGTNLTREKIALGRKMFFDRRLSHTDTISCAICHVPEMGFAHNELATAVGTEGRSVPRNSPTILNAALLNRLFHDGREHSLENQVWGPLLAHNEMANPAPGYLINKIKHIPDYDNLFEEAYGTGPSIDTISKAFSAYEYTLLSGNSAFDRWYYAGERNAISNSAKKGFKLFTGKAACITCHLIGDDYALFTDEKLHNTGMGFKASMHVEPPTKKVTLVPGLTIDIDTSSYRDNIAFKDEIAPNDLGLYTVTQDPNDRWKFRTAMLRNVEITGPYMHNGALQTLKDVVEFYNQGGVKQSGKMKNENLSPLMFPLNLSESEVDNIVEFLKTLTGSNVNELILDAKAAPIGEISLDDPNWFHENKPKY
;
A
#
# COMPACT_ATOMS: atom_id res chain seq x y z
N MET A 1 73.11 -44.00 34.07
CA MET A 1 73.93 -42.76 34.00
C MET A 1 73.06 -41.69 33.35
N GLU A 2 72.20 -41.04 34.13
CA GLU A 2 72.45 -39.71 34.73
C GLU A 2 72.74 -38.63 33.67
N LYS A 3 71.74 -37.80 33.35
CA LYS A 3 71.51 -36.44 33.90
C LYS A 3 72.70 -35.50 33.69
N SER A 4 72.48 -34.43 32.92
CA SER A 4 72.69 -33.07 33.46
C SER A 4 71.93 -32.01 32.67
N ARG A 5 71.24 -31.18 33.45
CA ARG A 5 70.60 -29.92 33.08
C ARG A 5 71.67 -28.82 33.01
N ILE A 6 71.51 -27.86 32.10
CA ILE A 6 72.03 -26.50 32.29
C ILE A 6 70.89 -25.53 31.95
N TYR A 7 70.60 -24.66 32.92
CA TYR A 7 69.69 -23.53 32.84
C TYR A 7 70.34 -22.39 32.04
N LEU A 8 69.57 -21.72 31.18
CA LEU A 8 69.87 -20.37 30.75
C LEU A 8 68.59 -19.53 30.83
N LEU A 9 68.62 -18.53 31.72
CA LEU A 9 67.67 -17.44 31.81
C LEU A 9 67.69 -16.66 30.48
N LEU A 10 66.52 -16.37 29.90
CA LEU A 10 66.39 -15.29 28.91
C LEU A 10 65.02 -14.63 29.04
N LEU A 11 65.10 -13.30 29.06
CA LEU A 11 64.07 -12.30 29.30
C LEU A 11 62.80 -12.50 28.45
N VAL A 12 61.66 -12.26 29.09
CA VAL A 12 60.34 -12.11 28.48
C VAL A 12 60.28 -10.78 27.73
N VAL A 13 59.99 -10.83 26.42
CA VAL A 13 59.47 -9.70 25.63
C VAL A 13 58.09 -10.12 25.12
N PHE A 14 57.04 -9.46 25.63
CA PHE A 14 55.68 -9.61 25.12
C PHE A 14 55.57 -8.88 23.77
N PHE A 15 55.48 -9.63 22.68
CA PHE A 15 54.91 -9.13 21.43
C PHE A 15 53.46 -9.61 21.34
N ASN A 16 52.53 -8.66 21.43
CA ASN A 16 51.13 -8.85 21.07
C ASN A 16 51.05 -9.19 19.58
N ASN A 17 50.82 -10.45 19.25
CA ASN A 17 50.32 -10.81 17.92
C ASN A 17 48.85 -10.43 17.86
N GLY A 18 48.57 -9.26 17.30
CA GLY A 18 47.23 -8.89 16.86
C GLY A 18 46.77 -9.89 15.83
N TYR A 19 45.64 -10.53 16.09
CA TYR A 19 44.91 -11.31 15.09
C TYR A 19 44.56 -10.39 13.92
N ALA A 20 45.09 -10.69 12.74
CA ALA A 20 44.58 -10.14 11.50
C ALA A 20 43.15 -10.67 11.32
N GLN A 21 42.18 -9.78 11.50
CA GLN A 21 40.79 -10.02 11.17
C GLN A 21 40.70 -10.07 9.64
N GLU A 22 40.52 -11.26 9.08
CA GLU A 22 40.16 -11.40 7.67
C GLU A 22 38.83 -10.65 7.46
N ALA A 23 38.90 -9.53 6.74
CA ALA A 23 37.72 -8.81 6.29
C ALA A 23 36.98 -9.71 5.29
N SER A 24 35.83 -10.27 5.70
CA SER A 24 34.92 -10.90 4.76
C SER A 24 34.32 -9.79 3.89
N TYR A 25 34.75 -9.70 2.64
CA TYR A 25 34.04 -8.89 1.65
C TYR A 25 32.66 -9.53 1.41
N SER A 26 31.62 -8.87 1.93
CA SER A 26 30.24 -9.11 1.54
C SER A 26 30.12 -9.00 0.02
N SER A 27 29.61 -10.04 -0.65
CA SER A 27 29.30 -9.96 -2.08
C SER A 27 28.16 -8.96 -2.25
N THR A 28 28.47 -7.74 -2.70
CA THR A 28 27.46 -6.74 -3.03
C THR A 28 26.60 -7.26 -4.19
N VAL A 29 25.29 -7.36 -3.96
CA VAL A 29 24.32 -7.74 -5.01
C VAL A 29 24.25 -6.60 -6.01
N LEU A 30 24.57 -6.88 -7.27
CA LEU A 30 24.51 -5.89 -8.35
C LEU A 30 23.05 -5.60 -8.73
N ALA A 31 22.74 -4.31 -8.93
CA ALA A 31 21.42 -3.87 -9.39
C ALA A 31 21.07 -4.42 -10.79
N PRO A 32 19.76 -4.54 -11.12
CA PRO A 32 19.31 -5.10 -12.40
C PRO A 32 19.91 -4.42 -13.64
N GLY A 33 20.18 -3.11 -13.59
CA GLY A 33 20.75 -2.35 -14.71
C GLY A 33 22.13 -2.81 -15.19
N TYR A 34 22.85 -3.62 -14.39
CA TYR A 34 24.10 -4.26 -14.81
C TYR A 34 23.87 -5.46 -15.73
N ASN A 35 22.77 -6.19 -15.53
CA ASN A 35 22.47 -7.45 -16.21
C ASN A 35 21.53 -7.23 -17.40
N GLN A 36 21.10 -8.32 -18.03
CA GLN A 36 20.04 -8.30 -19.04
C GLN A 36 18.68 -8.09 -18.37
N LEU A 37 17.78 -7.34 -19.03
CA LEU A 37 16.42 -7.14 -18.55
C LEU A 37 15.72 -8.50 -18.40
N SER A 38 15.15 -8.76 -17.22
CA SER A 38 14.53 -10.04 -16.88
C SER A 38 13.09 -10.18 -17.39
N PHE A 39 12.59 -9.18 -18.11
CA PHE A 39 11.24 -9.12 -18.66
C PHE A 39 11.26 -8.38 -20.01
N ASP A 40 10.21 -8.54 -20.81
CA ASP A 40 10.08 -7.83 -22.08
C ASP A 40 9.66 -6.38 -21.83
N ALA A 41 10.49 -5.43 -22.27
CA ALA A 41 10.16 -4.01 -22.18
C ALA A 41 8.94 -3.67 -23.06
N PRO A 42 8.02 -2.80 -22.60
CA PRO A 42 6.78 -2.49 -23.33
C PRO A 42 7.09 -1.85 -24.69
N ILE A 43 6.26 -2.14 -25.69
CA ILE A 43 6.45 -1.65 -27.06
C ILE A 43 6.35 -0.11 -27.06
N PRO A 44 7.32 0.63 -27.61
CA PRO A 44 7.24 2.08 -27.65
C PRO A 44 5.95 2.60 -28.29
N GLY A 45 5.27 3.53 -27.62
CA GLY A 45 3.98 4.08 -28.06
C GLY A 45 2.74 3.27 -27.68
N SER A 46 2.89 2.05 -27.14
CA SER A 46 1.75 1.21 -26.71
C SER A 46 1.20 1.57 -25.34
N TYR A 47 1.80 2.55 -24.65
CA TYR A 47 1.47 2.97 -23.30
C TYR A 47 1.66 4.48 -23.15
N THR A 48 1.08 5.06 -22.11
CA THR A 48 1.14 6.50 -21.86
C THR A 48 2.04 6.82 -20.68
N LEU A 49 2.94 7.79 -20.87
CA LEU A 49 3.76 8.34 -19.79
C LEU A 49 3.08 9.60 -19.27
N SER A 50 2.36 9.55 -18.15
CA SER A 50 1.65 10.73 -17.62
C SER A 50 2.63 11.83 -17.18
N SER A 51 2.23 13.11 -17.27
CA SER A 51 2.99 14.22 -16.69
C SER A 51 2.85 14.21 -15.16
N TYR A 52 3.97 14.10 -14.45
CA TYR A 52 4.01 14.09 -12.97
C TYR A 52 4.07 15.50 -12.39
N LYS A 53 5.09 16.28 -12.78
CA LYS A 53 5.26 17.71 -12.39
C LYS A 53 6.21 18.41 -13.36
N ALA A 54 6.18 19.74 -13.41
CA ALA A 54 7.16 20.50 -14.16
C ALA A 54 8.59 20.27 -13.64
N ALA A 55 9.54 20.08 -14.54
CA ALA A 55 10.96 19.97 -14.25
C ALA A 55 11.47 21.31 -13.68
N SER A 56 12.26 21.27 -12.61
CA SER A 56 12.76 22.49 -11.99
C SER A 56 13.82 23.17 -12.86
N ASN A 57 13.78 24.50 -12.87
CA ASN A 57 14.89 25.32 -13.35
C ASN A 57 15.88 25.64 -12.23
N GLY A 58 17.05 26.11 -12.58
CA GLY A 58 18.11 26.58 -11.69
C GLY A 58 19.37 26.93 -12.48
N ASP A 59 20.23 27.74 -11.90
CA ASP A 59 21.50 28.12 -12.52
C ASP A 59 22.54 27.01 -12.27
N VAL A 60 23.21 26.59 -13.34
CA VAL A 60 24.21 25.53 -13.36
C VAL A 60 25.40 25.98 -14.20
N ILE A 61 26.56 25.40 -13.95
CA ILE A 61 27.81 25.65 -14.66
C ILE A 61 28.11 24.45 -15.53
N ASP A 62 28.41 24.70 -16.81
CA ASP A 62 28.91 23.67 -17.71
C ASP A 62 30.42 23.44 -17.59
N VAL A 63 30.93 22.45 -18.32
CA VAL A 63 32.36 22.07 -18.34
C VAL A 63 33.29 23.17 -18.86
N ASP A 64 32.77 24.23 -19.49
CA ASP A 64 33.55 25.39 -19.97
C ASP A 64 33.49 26.57 -18.99
N GLY A 65 32.86 26.38 -17.83
CA GLY A 65 32.74 27.39 -16.79
C GLY A 65 31.66 28.43 -17.05
N LEU A 66 30.74 28.19 -18.00
CA LEU A 66 29.66 29.11 -18.32
C LEU A 66 28.41 28.81 -17.50
N THR A 67 27.86 29.83 -16.84
CA THR A 67 26.58 29.73 -16.14
C THR A 67 25.42 29.74 -17.14
N LYS A 68 24.57 28.72 -17.05
CA LYS A 68 23.35 28.55 -17.86
C LYS A 68 22.22 28.09 -16.95
N SER A 69 20.97 28.38 -17.31
CA SER A 69 19.82 27.81 -16.61
C SER A 69 19.55 26.39 -17.12
N LEU A 70 19.16 25.46 -16.25
CA LEU A 70 18.80 24.09 -16.61
C LEU A 70 17.76 24.02 -17.74
N HIS A 71 16.76 24.90 -17.71
CA HIS A 71 15.73 24.95 -18.75
C HIS A 71 16.25 25.41 -20.12
N ASN A 72 17.36 26.16 -20.16
CA ASN A 72 18.04 26.50 -21.40
C ASN A 72 18.90 25.32 -21.90
N ILE A 73 19.25 24.37 -21.04
CA ILE A 73 20.06 23.20 -21.40
C ILE A 73 19.17 22.07 -21.98
N TYR A 74 17.87 22.05 -21.69
CA TYR A 74 16.92 21.04 -22.16
C TYR A 74 16.60 21.10 -23.67
N ASP A 75 16.99 22.18 -24.37
CA ASP A 75 17.08 22.31 -25.85
C ASP A 75 15.93 21.68 -26.71
N ASP A 76 14.64 21.86 -26.37
CA ASP A 76 13.49 21.23 -27.08
C ASP A 76 13.63 19.71 -27.30
N LYS A 77 14.45 19.05 -26.47
CA LYS A 77 14.74 17.62 -26.48
C LYS A 77 14.06 16.93 -25.31
N VAL A 78 13.92 15.61 -25.44
CA VAL A 78 13.64 14.76 -24.27
C VAL A 78 14.91 14.71 -23.43
N VAL A 79 14.78 14.80 -22.10
CA VAL A 79 15.93 14.85 -21.19
C VAL A 79 15.94 13.67 -20.23
N LEU A 80 17.09 13.02 -20.09
CA LEU A 80 17.40 12.10 -18.99
C LEU A 80 18.35 12.80 -18.02
N LEU A 81 17.87 13.14 -16.83
CA LEU A 81 18.64 13.84 -15.80
C LEU A 81 18.97 12.89 -14.65
N ASN A 82 20.25 12.77 -14.30
CA ASN A 82 20.70 12.14 -13.05
C ASN A 82 21.45 13.17 -12.18
N PHE A 83 21.48 12.88 -10.88
CA PHE A 83 22.33 13.59 -9.93
C PHE A 83 23.45 12.67 -9.48
N MET A 84 24.67 13.18 -9.43
CA MET A 84 25.86 12.38 -9.15
C MET A 84 26.93 13.18 -8.40
N TYR A 85 28.03 12.55 -8.04
CA TYR A 85 29.26 13.21 -7.62
C TYR A 85 30.47 12.35 -7.94
N SER A 86 31.62 12.96 -8.22
CA SER A 86 32.76 12.25 -8.81
C SER A 86 33.38 11.18 -7.88
N THR A 87 33.27 11.36 -6.56
CA THR A 87 33.86 10.46 -5.53
C THR A 87 32.90 9.39 -5.02
N CYS A 88 31.77 9.15 -5.70
CA CYS A 88 30.80 8.14 -5.30
C CYS A 88 31.38 6.71 -5.34
N THR A 89 31.31 6.04 -4.18
CA THR A 89 31.82 4.66 -4.02
C THR A 89 30.72 3.60 -4.01
N ASP A 90 29.44 3.99 -3.98
CA ASP A 90 28.32 3.04 -4.04
C ASP A 90 28.19 2.47 -5.45
N ILE A 91 28.55 1.20 -5.64
CA ILE A 91 28.45 0.51 -6.93
C ILE A 91 27.04 0.54 -7.50
N ASN A 92 25.98 0.54 -6.69
CA ASN A 92 24.60 0.61 -7.17
C ASN A 92 24.06 2.05 -7.27
N GLY A 93 24.90 3.06 -7.01
CA GLY A 93 24.63 4.49 -7.08
C GLY A 93 25.10 5.11 -8.39
N CYS A 94 26.02 6.08 -8.32
CA CYS A 94 26.52 6.80 -9.50
C CYS A 94 27.14 5.89 -10.59
N PRO A 95 27.98 4.87 -10.26
CA PRO A 95 28.50 3.92 -11.25
C PRO A 95 27.40 3.19 -12.03
N LEU A 96 26.26 2.86 -11.40
CA LEU A 96 25.12 2.24 -12.07
C LEU A 96 24.49 3.19 -13.08
N ALA A 97 24.20 4.43 -12.66
CA ALA A 97 23.62 5.44 -13.55
C ALA A 97 24.52 5.74 -14.75
N THR A 98 25.82 5.91 -14.51
CA THR A 98 26.83 6.10 -15.56
C THR A 98 26.89 4.90 -16.50
N ALA A 99 26.88 3.66 -15.98
CA ALA A 99 26.86 2.46 -16.82
C ALA A 99 25.60 2.35 -17.69
N VAL A 100 24.43 2.68 -17.14
CA VAL A 100 23.16 2.68 -17.87
C VAL A 100 23.13 3.78 -18.94
N PHE A 101 23.60 5.00 -18.63
CA PHE A 101 23.68 6.09 -19.60
C PHE A 101 24.65 5.78 -20.74
N HIS A 102 25.79 5.14 -20.48
CA HIS A 102 26.67 4.63 -21.54
C HIS A 102 25.99 3.59 -22.43
N LYS A 103 25.23 2.65 -21.85
CA LYS A 103 24.45 1.68 -22.65
C LYS A 103 23.43 2.39 -23.54
N ILE A 104 22.67 3.34 -22.99
CA ILE A 104 21.69 4.14 -23.74
C ILE A 104 22.36 4.89 -24.89
N LYS A 105 23.45 5.61 -24.60
CA LYS A 105 24.25 6.32 -25.60
C LYS A 105 24.71 5.40 -26.73
N ASN A 106 25.37 4.28 -26.39
CA ASN A 106 25.88 3.34 -27.38
C ASN A 106 24.80 2.70 -28.27
N ILE A 107 23.58 2.56 -27.75
CA ILE A 107 22.43 2.05 -28.51
C ILE A 107 21.86 3.14 -29.41
N LEU A 108 21.62 4.34 -28.87
CA LEU A 108 20.97 5.43 -29.59
C LEU A 108 21.89 6.22 -30.52
N ASP A 109 23.22 6.17 -30.34
CA ASP A 109 24.18 6.68 -31.33
C ASP A 109 24.10 5.91 -32.66
N LYS A 110 23.54 4.70 -32.66
CA LYS A 110 23.26 3.90 -33.87
C LYS A 110 21.88 4.20 -34.46
N ASP A 111 21.09 5.04 -33.81
CA ASP A 111 19.73 5.45 -34.19
C ASP A 111 19.63 6.98 -34.14
N PRO A 112 20.28 7.72 -35.08
CA PRO A 112 20.40 9.17 -34.99
C PRO A 112 19.06 9.92 -34.95
N ASP A 113 18.02 9.37 -35.59
CA ASP A 113 16.66 9.95 -35.61
C ASP A 113 16.09 10.14 -34.19
N ILE A 114 16.40 9.20 -33.29
CA ILE A 114 16.01 9.27 -31.88
C ILE A 114 17.12 9.90 -31.03
N GLY A 115 18.38 9.56 -31.31
CA GLY A 115 19.53 10.01 -30.53
C GLY A 115 19.67 11.53 -30.49
N GLU A 116 19.50 12.22 -31.63
CA GLU A 116 19.60 13.68 -31.72
C GLU A 116 18.49 14.40 -30.93
N GLN A 117 17.37 13.72 -30.66
CA GLN A 117 16.22 14.23 -29.91
C GLN A 117 16.30 13.97 -28.40
N LEU A 118 17.36 13.31 -27.93
CA LEU A 118 17.63 13.02 -26.52
C LEU A 118 18.83 13.86 -26.03
N SER A 119 18.69 14.44 -24.85
CA SER A 119 19.79 15.02 -24.08
C SER A 119 19.93 14.29 -22.75
N MET A 120 21.14 13.85 -22.43
CA MET A 120 21.47 13.26 -21.13
C MET A 120 22.22 14.28 -20.29
N ILE A 121 21.88 14.38 -19.01
CA ILE A 121 22.47 15.34 -18.08
C ILE A 121 22.87 14.61 -16.81
N SER A 122 24.15 14.75 -16.43
CA SER A 122 24.67 14.37 -15.13
C SER A 122 25.03 15.63 -14.35
N LEU A 123 24.23 15.96 -13.33
CA LEU A 123 24.44 17.16 -12.50
C LEU A 123 25.10 16.76 -11.17
N SER A 124 26.25 17.36 -10.87
CA SER A 124 26.91 17.16 -9.59
C SER A 124 26.10 17.75 -8.44
N PHE A 125 26.02 17.04 -7.32
CA PHE A 125 25.55 17.59 -6.05
C PHE A 125 26.67 17.97 -5.06
N ASP A 126 27.93 17.91 -5.47
CA ASP A 126 29.09 18.26 -4.64
C ASP A 126 29.93 19.37 -5.29
N PRO A 127 29.39 20.60 -5.44
CA PRO A 127 30.07 21.70 -6.11
C PRO A 127 31.37 22.13 -5.42
N GLU A 128 31.60 21.71 -4.18
CA GLU A 128 32.86 21.97 -3.45
C GLU A 128 34.02 21.14 -4.01
N ASN A 129 33.76 19.92 -4.50
CA ASN A 129 34.78 19.00 -5.02
C ASN A 129 34.68 18.77 -6.53
N ASP A 130 33.50 18.94 -7.11
CA ASP A 130 33.21 18.70 -8.53
C ASP A 130 33.20 20.02 -9.31
N SER A 131 34.40 20.58 -9.52
CA SER A 131 34.59 21.76 -10.35
C SER A 131 34.27 21.46 -11.84
N PRO A 132 34.08 22.49 -12.69
CA PRO A 132 33.92 22.29 -14.13
C PRO A 132 35.02 21.42 -14.76
N ASP A 133 36.27 21.57 -14.33
CA ASP A 133 37.39 20.74 -14.79
C ASP A 133 37.26 19.27 -14.37
N VAL A 134 36.78 19.00 -13.14
CA VAL A 134 36.52 17.63 -12.66
C VAL A 134 35.37 17.00 -13.44
N MET A 135 34.30 17.76 -13.68
CA MET A 135 33.15 17.30 -14.45
C MET A 135 33.52 17.04 -15.92
N LYS A 136 34.40 17.86 -16.49
CA LYS A 136 34.97 17.66 -17.82
C LYS A 136 35.79 16.36 -17.90
N LEU A 137 36.63 16.11 -16.90
CA LEU A 137 37.42 14.88 -16.81
C LEU A 137 36.53 13.65 -16.60
N TYR A 138 35.47 13.76 -15.80
CA TYR A 138 34.53 12.66 -15.58
C TYR A 138 33.76 12.29 -16.85
N GLY A 139 33.39 13.30 -17.66
CA GLY A 139 32.68 13.13 -18.93
C GLY A 139 33.59 12.82 -20.13
N ASP A 140 34.91 12.81 -19.96
CA ASP A 140 35.86 12.64 -21.07
C ASP A 140 35.59 11.31 -21.82
N GLY A 141 35.52 11.40 -23.15
CA GLY A 141 35.15 10.27 -24.02
C GLY A 141 33.64 10.10 -24.27
N THR A 142 32.78 10.98 -23.74
CA THR A 142 31.34 11.00 -24.06
C THR A 142 30.94 12.03 -25.12
N ASP A 143 31.86 12.89 -25.56
CA ASP A 143 31.60 14.09 -26.38
C ASP A 143 31.28 13.81 -27.87
N SER A 144 31.22 12.55 -28.28
CA SER A 144 31.02 12.17 -29.70
C SER A 144 29.81 11.25 -29.87
N GLY A 145 29.01 11.46 -30.90
CA GLY A 145 27.82 10.65 -31.22
C GLY A 145 26.57 11.48 -31.51
N ALA A 146 25.43 10.80 -31.65
CA ALA A 146 24.13 11.44 -31.89
C ALA A 146 23.46 11.89 -30.58
N VAL A 147 23.72 11.21 -29.47
CA VAL A 147 23.22 11.58 -28.14
C VAL A 147 24.19 12.54 -27.45
N ASP A 148 23.66 13.70 -27.06
CA ASP A 148 24.35 14.76 -26.32
C ASP A 148 24.32 14.47 -24.81
N TRP A 149 25.49 14.29 -24.18
CA TRP A 149 25.62 14.03 -22.74
C TRP A 149 26.40 15.15 -22.06
N LYS A 150 25.70 15.94 -21.24
CA LYS A 150 26.25 17.11 -20.55
C LYS A 150 26.54 16.80 -19.08
N PHE A 151 27.71 17.25 -18.63
CA PHE A 151 28.15 17.15 -17.23
C PHE A 151 28.16 18.54 -16.62
N LEU A 152 27.45 18.72 -15.51
CA LEU A 152 27.16 20.04 -14.94
C LEU A 152 27.50 20.08 -13.46
N THR A 153 27.77 21.27 -12.94
CA THR A 153 27.91 21.56 -11.50
C THR A 153 27.21 22.88 -11.17
N THR A 154 27.38 23.41 -9.96
CA THR A 154 26.83 24.71 -9.52
C THR A 154 27.93 25.55 -8.86
N ASN A 155 27.72 26.86 -8.63
CA ASN A 155 28.76 27.68 -7.99
C ASN A 155 28.92 27.36 -6.50
N SER A 156 27.85 26.91 -5.85
CA SER A 156 27.78 26.69 -4.42
C SER A 156 26.62 25.78 -4.05
N MET A 157 26.62 25.30 -2.80
CA MET A 157 25.47 24.61 -2.23
C MET A 157 24.20 25.47 -2.21
N ASP A 158 24.32 26.81 -2.06
CA ASP A 158 23.18 27.72 -2.06
C ASP A 158 22.46 27.77 -3.42
N ASP A 159 23.20 27.60 -4.53
CA ASP A 159 22.64 27.52 -5.88
C ASP A 159 22.03 26.12 -6.15
N LEU A 160 22.62 25.09 -5.56
CA LEU A 160 22.23 23.69 -5.74
C LEU A 160 21.02 23.27 -4.92
N ASP A 161 20.93 23.67 -3.65
CA ASP A 161 19.89 23.27 -2.72
C ASP A 161 18.46 23.54 -3.25
N PRO A 162 18.16 24.69 -3.89
CA PRO A 162 16.86 24.91 -4.53
C PRO A 162 16.54 23.90 -5.63
N ILE A 163 17.54 23.46 -6.39
CA ILE A 163 17.39 22.45 -7.45
C ILE A 163 17.09 21.10 -6.79
N LEU A 164 17.91 20.68 -5.82
CA LEU A 164 17.72 19.40 -5.12
C LEU A 164 16.36 19.32 -4.43
N ASN A 165 15.94 20.38 -3.73
CA ASN A 165 14.65 20.45 -3.05
C ASN A 165 13.47 20.27 -4.02
N LYS A 166 13.49 20.95 -5.18
CA LYS A 166 12.42 20.84 -6.17
C LYS A 166 12.40 19.49 -6.89
N TYR A 167 13.55 18.85 -7.06
CA TYR A 167 13.66 17.46 -7.50
C TYR A 167 13.46 16.43 -6.38
N SER A 168 13.21 16.88 -5.15
CA SER A 168 13.03 16.05 -3.95
C SER A 168 14.21 15.10 -3.70
N GLN A 169 15.42 15.59 -3.99
CA GLN A 169 16.70 14.93 -3.73
C GLN A 169 17.22 15.35 -2.36
N ARG A 170 17.49 14.37 -1.50
CA ARG A 170 18.11 14.58 -0.19
C ARG A 170 19.49 13.95 -0.20
N ILE A 171 20.48 14.74 0.20
CA ILE A 171 21.87 14.31 0.37
C ILE A 171 22.21 14.30 1.87
N ILE A 172 23.01 13.31 2.30
CA ILE A 172 23.51 13.19 3.67
C ILE A 172 25.03 13.04 3.56
N LYS A 173 25.79 14.06 3.98
CA LYS A 173 27.25 13.96 4.12
C LYS A 173 27.57 12.99 5.25
N GLU A 174 28.45 12.02 5.01
CA GLU A 174 28.86 11.05 6.01
C GLU A 174 30.09 11.56 6.78
N TYR A 175 30.13 11.30 8.09
CA TYR A 175 31.21 11.73 8.98
C TYR A 175 31.76 10.54 9.76
N ASP A 176 33.05 10.55 10.07
CA ASP A 176 33.67 9.54 10.94
C ASP A 176 33.25 9.73 12.41
N ASP A 177 33.64 8.78 13.27
CA ASP A 177 33.38 8.84 14.72
C ASP A 177 34.00 10.07 15.43
N LYS A 178 34.87 10.83 14.73
CA LYS A 178 35.51 12.04 15.20
C LYS A 178 34.86 13.31 14.63
N GLY A 179 33.81 13.18 13.83
CA GLY A 179 33.08 14.28 13.19
C GLY A 179 33.77 14.86 11.95
N ASN A 180 34.76 14.20 11.38
CA ASN A 180 35.38 14.63 10.13
C ASN A 180 34.58 14.08 8.94
N TYR A 181 34.34 14.92 7.93
CA TYR A 181 33.69 14.50 6.69
C TYR A 181 34.56 13.46 5.98
N ILE A 182 33.99 12.30 5.66
CA ILE A 182 34.74 11.17 5.06
C ILE A 182 34.73 11.19 3.52
N GLY A 183 34.15 12.23 2.90
CA GLY A 183 34.15 12.38 1.44
C GLY A 183 33.06 11.58 0.72
N SER A 184 32.17 10.90 1.45
CA SER A 184 31.01 10.20 0.91
C SER A 184 29.70 10.91 1.24
N ILE A 185 28.79 10.87 0.26
CA ILE A 185 27.46 11.47 0.35
C ILE A 185 26.45 10.36 0.09
N SER A 186 25.63 10.04 1.10
CA SER A 186 24.52 9.12 0.96
C SER A 186 23.32 9.83 0.35
N HIS A 187 22.79 9.30 -0.75
CA HIS A 187 21.58 9.79 -1.41
C HIS A 187 20.84 8.65 -2.09
N ILE A 188 19.56 8.88 -2.41
CA ILE A 188 18.77 7.92 -3.18
C ILE A 188 19.05 8.17 -4.66
N LEU A 189 19.58 7.19 -5.37
CA LEU A 189 19.75 7.29 -6.83
C LEU A 189 18.38 7.41 -7.51
N ARG A 190 18.21 8.46 -8.30
CA ARG A 190 17.07 8.63 -9.20
C ARG A 190 17.52 9.20 -10.54
N VAL A 191 16.92 8.70 -11.61
CA VAL A 191 17.01 9.27 -12.95
C VAL A 191 15.64 9.81 -13.34
N PHE A 192 15.58 11.02 -13.88
CA PHE A 192 14.35 11.68 -14.28
C PHE A 192 14.24 11.69 -15.80
N LEU A 193 13.09 11.25 -16.31
CA LEU A 193 12.70 11.45 -17.72
C LEU A 193 11.86 12.72 -17.82
N ILE A 194 12.27 13.65 -18.68
CA ILE A 194 11.63 14.94 -18.86
C ILE A 194 11.28 15.10 -20.35
N ASP A 195 10.05 15.53 -20.65
CA ASP A 195 9.59 15.79 -22.03
C ASP A 195 10.07 17.14 -22.60
N LYS A 196 9.75 17.38 -23.89
CA LYS A 196 10.10 18.63 -24.59
C LYS A 196 9.40 19.85 -23.98
N GLU A 197 8.24 19.63 -23.34
CA GLU A 197 7.48 20.64 -22.59
C GLU A 197 8.02 20.87 -21.16
N LYS A 198 9.17 20.27 -20.82
CA LYS A 198 9.86 20.40 -19.52
C LYS A 198 9.04 19.85 -18.36
N ASN A 199 8.28 18.79 -18.57
CA ASN A 199 7.56 18.04 -17.53
C ASN A 199 8.25 16.71 -17.27
N ILE A 200 8.39 16.37 -15.99
CA ILE A 200 8.85 15.05 -15.56
C ILE A 200 7.76 14.04 -15.90
N ARG A 201 8.12 13.03 -16.70
CA ARG A 201 7.24 11.95 -17.15
C ARG A 201 7.46 10.66 -16.38
N ASN A 202 8.67 10.43 -15.87
CA ASN A 202 9.00 9.26 -15.05
C ASN A 202 10.21 9.52 -14.15
N ILE A 203 10.35 8.72 -13.09
CA ILE A 203 11.50 8.74 -12.15
C ILE A 203 11.93 7.30 -11.89
N TYR A 204 13.13 6.94 -12.33
CA TYR A 204 13.67 5.59 -12.20
C TYR A 204 14.50 5.46 -10.93
N SER A 205 14.21 4.44 -10.11
CA SER A 205 15.03 4.03 -8.96
C SER A 205 16.02 2.92 -9.34
N VAL A 206 16.94 2.58 -8.44
CA VAL A 206 17.95 1.51 -8.62
C VAL A 206 17.36 0.20 -9.17
N SER A 207 16.17 -0.21 -8.69
CA SER A 207 15.51 -1.46 -9.11
C SER A 207 14.96 -1.44 -10.53
N PHE A 208 14.72 -0.26 -11.11
CA PHE A 208 14.12 -0.08 -12.42
C PHE A 208 15.00 0.68 -13.41
N LEU A 209 16.22 1.06 -13.00
CA LEU A 209 17.17 1.78 -13.84
C LEU A 209 17.84 0.81 -14.80
N HIS A 210 17.23 0.64 -15.98
CA HIS A 210 17.72 -0.25 -17.03
C HIS A 210 17.62 0.42 -18.42
N SER A 211 18.65 0.26 -19.26
CA SER A 211 18.75 0.96 -20.55
C SER A 211 17.54 0.73 -21.45
N ASP A 212 17.07 -0.51 -21.56
CA ASP A 212 15.94 -0.87 -22.43
C ASP A 212 14.63 -0.19 -22.03
N VAL A 213 14.37 -0.04 -20.72
CA VAL A 213 13.19 0.64 -20.20
C VAL A 213 13.26 2.13 -20.53
N LEU A 214 14.42 2.77 -20.24
CA LEU A 214 14.62 4.19 -20.50
C LEU A 214 14.55 4.50 -22.00
N ILE A 215 15.09 3.64 -22.87
CA ILE A 215 15.02 3.80 -24.33
C ILE A 215 13.57 3.72 -24.82
N ASN A 216 12.79 2.75 -24.32
CA ASN A 216 11.40 2.62 -24.75
C ASN A 216 10.54 3.79 -24.29
N ASP A 217 10.80 4.31 -23.09
CA ASP A 217 10.10 5.50 -22.60
C ASP A 217 10.46 6.75 -23.44
N VAL A 218 11.74 6.93 -23.79
CA VAL A 218 12.18 8.00 -24.72
C VAL A 218 11.50 7.85 -26.09
N LYS A 219 11.51 6.63 -26.66
CA LYS A 219 10.84 6.36 -27.95
C LYS A 219 9.34 6.58 -27.90
N THR A 220 8.70 6.29 -26.77
CA THR A 220 7.27 6.56 -26.54
C THR A 220 6.96 8.04 -26.55
N LEU A 221 7.79 8.88 -25.92
CA LEU A 221 7.63 10.34 -25.96
C LEU A 221 7.85 10.93 -27.36
N LEU A 222 8.69 10.29 -28.18
CA LEU A 222 9.01 10.73 -29.53
C LEU A 222 8.10 10.11 -30.62
N HIS A 223 7.18 9.22 -30.25
CA HIS A 223 6.33 8.51 -31.22
C HIS A 223 5.35 9.48 -31.94
N PRO A 224 5.14 9.38 -33.27
CA PRO A 224 4.33 10.35 -34.03
C PRO A 224 2.86 10.45 -33.60
N GLU A 225 2.30 9.36 -33.05
CA GLU A 225 0.93 9.33 -32.53
C GLU A 225 0.81 9.83 -31.08
N SER A 226 1.94 10.07 -30.41
CA SER A 226 1.97 10.67 -29.08
C SER A 226 1.73 12.17 -29.21
N LYS A 227 0.56 12.65 -28.77
CA LYS A 227 0.31 14.10 -28.58
C LYS A 227 0.51 14.44 -27.11
N ASN A 228 1.46 15.33 -26.80
CA ASN A 228 1.87 15.66 -25.43
C ASN A 228 2.14 14.40 -24.57
N GLY A 229 2.73 13.36 -25.17
CA GLY A 229 2.97 12.03 -24.57
C GLY A 229 1.72 11.27 -24.12
N THR A 230 0.59 11.49 -24.79
CA THR A 230 -0.67 10.77 -24.56
C THR A 230 -1.18 10.17 -25.87
N THR A 231 -1.33 8.85 -25.94
CA THR A 231 -2.07 8.19 -27.03
C THR A 231 -3.55 8.12 -26.64
N ILE A 232 -4.42 8.74 -27.43
CA ILE A 232 -5.87 8.65 -27.27
C ILE A 232 -6.30 7.26 -27.74
N VAL A 233 -6.45 6.31 -26.83
CA VAL A 233 -7.26 5.12 -27.13
C VAL A 233 -8.72 5.53 -26.96
N ALA A 234 -9.34 5.76 -28.12
CA ALA A 234 -10.73 6.17 -28.25
C ALA A 234 -11.66 5.15 -27.58
N SER A 235 -12.51 5.68 -26.70
CA SER A 235 -13.71 5.02 -26.21
C SER A 235 -14.66 4.70 -27.38
N THR A 236 -14.89 3.42 -27.64
CA THR A 236 -16.12 2.97 -28.30
C THR A 236 -16.80 1.91 -27.45
N GLU A 237 -18.06 2.21 -27.14
CA GLU A 237 -18.98 1.46 -26.31
C GLU A 237 -19.07 -0.03 -26.64
N ASN A 238 -19.21 -0.85 -25.59
CA ASN A 238 -20.10 -2.00 -25.61
C ASN A 238 -20.64 -2.25 -24.19
N ILE A 239 -21.94 -2.51 -24.12
CA ILE A 239 -22.74 -2.75 -22.93
C ILE A 239 -22.16 -3.93 -22.14
N VAL A 240 -21.83 -3.71 -20.85
CA VAL A 240 -21.38 -4.77 -19.91
C VAL A 240 -22.48 -5.01 -18.86
N PRO A 241 -22.74 -6.28 -18.47
CA PRO A 241 -23.83 -6.65 -17.57
C PRO A 241 -23.65 -6.11 -16.15
N SER A 242 -24.74 -6.08 -15.38
CA SER A 242 -24.76 -5.73 -13.96
C SER A 242 -23.82 -6.63 -13.13
N GLY A 243 -22.65 -6.10 -12.82
CA GLY A 243 -21.65 -6.58 -11.86
C GLY A 243 -20.63 -5.45 -11.74
N SER A 244 -20.23 -5.07 -10.53
CA SER A 244 -19.49 -3.82 -10.30
C SER A 244 -18.14 -3.78 -11.03
N SER A 245 -18.11 -3.19 -12.23
CA SER A 245 -16.90 -3.07 -13.06
C SER A 245 -15.94 -1.96 -12.61
N LEU A 246 -16.10 -1.40 -11.41
CA LEU A 246 -15.39 -0.18 -10.97
C LEU A 246 -14.83 -0.23 -9.54
N ALA A 247 -14.79 -1.41 -8.90
CA ALA A 247 -14.22 -1.61 -7.57
C ALA A 247 -13.03 -2.58 -7.60
N ARG A 248 -11.90 -2.20 -8.22
CA ARG A 248 -10.65 -2.98 -8.14
C ARG A 248 -9.37 -2.13 -8.32
N PRO A 249 -8.77 -1.59 -7.25
CA PRO A 249 -7.33 -1.63 -7.09
C PRO A 249 -7.00 -2.97 -6.47
N GLY A 250 -6.02 -3.63 -7.05
CA GLY A 250 -5.74 -5.00 -6.68
C GLY A 250 -6.51 -6.02 -7.52
N ASP A 251 -5.94 -7.21 -7.54
CA ASP A 251 -6.26 -8.24 -8.52
C ASP A 251 -7.29 -9.23 -7.98
N ALA A 252 -8.25 -9.64 -8.84
CA ALA A 252 -9.13 -10.75 -8.49
C ALA A 252 -8.31 -12.04 -8.45
N LYS A 253 -8.13 -12.63 -7.26
CA LYS A 253 -7.29 -13.83 -7.08
C LYS A 253 -7.96 -15.14 -7.53
N GLU A 254 -9.08 -15.07 -8.24
CA GLU A 254 -9.69 -16.25 -8.87
C GLU A 254 -8.87 -16.63 -10.12
N GLY A 255 -8.36 -17.86 -10.19
CA GLY A 255 -7.49 -18.31 -11.28
C GLY A 255 -6.02 -17.84 -11.17
N TYR A 256 -5.62 -17.26 -10.03
CA TYR A 256 -4.25 -16.76 -9.80
C TYR A 256 -3.19 -17.86 -9.80
N GLU A 257 -3.61 -19.12 -9.65
CA GLU A 257 -2.78 -20.31 -9.78
C GLU A 257 -2.37 -20.62 -11.24
N SER A 258 -3.02 -19.97 -12.22
CA SER A 258 -2.71 -20.14 -13.64
C SER A 258 -1.59 -19.19 -14.08
N GLY A 259 -0.66 -19.68 -14.91
CA GLY A 259 0.31 -18.82 -15.59
C GLY A 259 -0.32 -17.92 -16.66
N ASP A 260 -1.55 -18.23 -17.07
CA ASP A 260 -2.34 -17.42 -18.02
C ASP A 260 -3.19 -16.36 -17.31
N TYR A 261 -2.99 -16.16 -16.00
CA TYR A 261 -3.69 -15.12 -15.25
C TYR A 261 -3.40 -13.74 -15.83
N VAL A 262 -4.47 -12.99 -16.12
CA VAL A 262 -4.38 -11.61 -16.56
C VAL A 262 -4.82 -10.73 -15.38
N THR A 263 -3.92 -9.85 -14.97
CA THR A 263 -4.20 -8.82 -13.97
C THR A 263 -5.33 -7.91 -14.46
N ASP A 264 -6.32 -7.68 -13.58
CA ASP A 264 -7.38 -6.70 -13.78
C ASP A 264 -7.00 -5.36 -13.12
N ALA A 265 -5.81 -5.25 -12.53
CA ALA A 265 -5.36 -4.06 -11.82
C ALA A 265 -5.29 -2.84 -12.75
N GLN A 266 -5.95 -1.76 -12.34
CA GLN A 266 -5.96 -0.50 -13.08
C GLN A 266 -5.10 0.55 -12.38
N GLU A 267 -4.47 1.44 -13.16
CA GLU A 267 -3.76 2.61 -12.63
C GLU A 267 -4.74 3.49 -11.83
N LEU A 268 -4.41 3.75 -10.57
CA LEU A 268 -5.20 4.60 -9.69
C LEU A 268 -4.99 6.09 -10.02
N LYS A 269 -5.69 6.60 -11.04
CA LYS A 269 -5.94 8.05 -11.12
C LYS A 269 -6.97 8.43 -10.05
N ARG A 270 -6.58 9.28 -9.10
CA ARG A 270 -7.46 9.78 -8.04
C ARG A 270 -8.39 10.87 -8.57
N ILE A 271 -9.30 10.48 -9.45
CA ILE A 271 -10.38 11.34 -9.96
C ILE A 271 -11.65 10.94 -9.23
N GLY A 272 -12.12 11.82 -8.36
CA GLY A 272 -13.35 11.62 -7.61
C GLY A 272 -14.47 12.56 -8.04
N LYS A 273 -15.67 12.28 -7.54
CA LYS A 273 -16.85 13.14 -7.67
C LYS A 273 -17.51 13.21 -6.30
N SER A 274 -17.57 14.41 -5.73
CA SER A 274 -18.23 14.60 -4.43
C SER A 274 -19.73 14.31 -4.54
N THR A 275 -20.25 13.67 -3.49
CA THR A 275 -21.64 13.26 -3.34
C THR A 275 -22.23 13.89 -2.08
N ASP A 276 -23.53 14.16 -2.09
CA ASP A 276 -24.24 14.62 -0.88
C ASP A 276 -24.48 13.44 0.08
N LEU A 277 -23.45 13.08 0.83
CA LEU A 277 -23.45 12.02 1.82
C LEU A 277 -24.52 12.23 2.92
N TYR A 278 -24.81 13.49 3.26
CA TYR A 278 -25.89 13.83 4.21
C TYR A 278 -27.24 13.39 3.66
N LYS A 279 -27.50 13.60 2.37
CA LYS A 279 -28.74 13.14 1.72
C LYS A 279 -28.83 11.62 1.71
N ILE A 280 -27.73 10.91 1.44
CA ILE A 280 -27.70 9.43 1.48
C ILE A 280 -28.09 8.93 2.87
N ALA A 281 -27.44 9.43 3.93
CA ALA A 281 -27.70 9.01 5.31
C ALA A 281 -29.14 9.28 5.79
N ASN A 282 -29.81 10.29 5.24
CA ASN A 282 -31.20 10.62 5.57
C ASN A 282 -32.23 10.00 4.60
N SER A 283 -31.79 9.27 3.57
CA SER A 283 -32.68 8.62 2.61
C SER A 283 -33.06 7.20 3.05
N LYS A 284 -34.25 6.75 2.63
CA LYS A 284 -34.62 5.33 2.77
C LYS A 284 -33.92 4.54 1.65
N ILE A 285 -32.91 3.76 2.00
CA ILE A 285 -32.19 2.89 1.07
C ILE A 285 -32.81 1.49 1.11
N LEU A 286 -33.20 0.96 -0.05
CA LEU A 286 -33.81 -0.36 -0.14
C LEU A 286 -32.88 -1.45 0.43
N GLY A 287 -33.42 -2.32 1.28
CA GLY A 287 -32.70 -3.42 1.90
C GLY A 287 -31.88 -3.07 3.14
N LEU A 288 -31.80 -1.79 3.52
CA LEU A 288 -31.15 -1.34 4.75
C LEU A 288 -32.18 -0.93 5.81
N PRO A 289 -31.91 -1.20 7.11
CA PRO A 289 -32.68 -0.62 8.19
C PRO A 289 -32.51 0.89 8.26
N LYS A 290 -33.40 1.55 9.01
CA LYS A 290 -33.23 2.97 9.33
C LYS A 290 -31.94 3.16 10.13
N LEU A 291 -31.10 4.09 9.68
CA LEU A 291 -29.90 4.50 10.39
C LEU A 291 -30.25 5.01 11.80
N LYS A 292 -29.53 4.50 12.81
CA LYS A 292 -29.60 4.98 14.19
C LYS A 292 -28.27 5.68 14.49
N VAL A 293 -28.31 7.00 14.55
CA VAL A 293 -27.14 7.82 14.91
C VAL A 293 -27.16 8.04 16.42
N THR A 294 -26.01 7.86 17.08
CA THR A 294 -25.86 8.12 18.51
C THR A 294 -26.19 9.57 18.86
N ASP A 295 -26.84 9.78 20.01
CA ASP A 295 -27.15 11.11 20.52
C ASP A 295 -25.88 11.97 20.62
N GLY A 296 -25.94 13.18 20.06
CA GLY A 296 -24.81 14.12 20.02
C GLY A 296 -23.92 14.01 18.80
N THR A 297 -23.98 12.93 18.02
CA THR A 297 -23.26 12.83 16.73
C THR A 297 -24.00 13.53 15.59
N ASN A 298 -25.33 13.73 15.71
CA ASN A 298 -26.22 14.51 14.82
C ASN A 298 -25.57 14.96 13.50
N LEU A 299 -25.81 14.22 12.42
CA LEU A 299 -25.17 14.44 11.14
C LEU A 299 -25.49 15.84 10.60
N THR A 300 -24.45 16.57 10.19
CA THR A 300 -24.53 17.79 9.38
C THR A 300 -23.50 17.69 8.26
N ARG A 301 -23.59 18.53 7.24
CA ARG A 301 -22.62 18.49 6.13
C ARG A 301 -21.22 18.83 6.60
N GLU A 302 -21.10 19.74 7.55
CA GLU A 302 -19.85 20.21 8.15
C GLU A 302 -19.17 19.08 8.93
N LYS A 303 -19.93 18.36 9.77
CA LYS A 303 -19.41 17.19 10.52
C LYS A 303 -18.97 16.05 9.62
N ILE A 304 -19.76 15.76 8.58
CA ILE A 304 -19.42 14.73 7.59
C ILE A 304 -18.15 15.13 6.82
N ALA A 305 -18.05 16.40 6.40
CA ALA A 305 -16.88 16.91 5.69
C ALA A 305 -15.61 16.85 6.54
N LEU A 306 -15.70 17.23 7.83
CA LEU A 306 -14.59 17.12 8.78
C LEU A 306 -14.17 15.67 9.00
N GLY A 307 -15.12 14.77 9.27
CA GLY A 307 -14.86 13.33 9.39
C GLY A 307 -14.20 12.73 8.16
N ARG A 308 -14.71 13.11 6.98
CA ARG A 308 -14.16 12.70 5.68
C ARG A 308 -12.73 13.21 5.51
N LYS A 309 -12.44 14.46 5.83
CA LYS A 309 -11.06 14.99 5.81
C LYS A 309 -10.14 14.16 6.72
N MET A 310 -10.56 13.93 7.97
CA MET A 310 -9.77 13.17 8.95
C MET A 310 -9.52 11.72 8.53
N PHE A 311 -10.50 11.06 7.91
CA PHE A 311 -10.40 9.68 7.45
C PHE A 311 -9.25 9.45 6.45
N PHE A 312 -8.95 10.45 5.60
CA PHE A 312 -7.90 10.40 4.59
C PHE A 312 -6.61 11.14 4.99
N ASP A 313 -6.53 11.65 6.23
CA ASP A 313 -5.40 12.46 6.68
C ASP A 313 -4.33 11.59 7.37
N ARG A 314 -3.19 11.43 6.69
CA ARG A 314 -2.09 10.56 7.15
C ARG A 314 -1.36 11.16 8.35
N ARG A 315 -1.40 12.49 8.47
CA ARG A 315 -0.81 13.25 9.58
C ARG A 315 -1.49 12.92 10.91
N LEU A 316 -2.63 12.25 10.93
CA LEU A 316 -3.27 11.83 12.18
C LEU A 316 -2.67 10.55 12.79
N SER A 317 -1.75 9.87 12.10
CA SER A 317 -0.92 8.82 12.69
C SER A 317 0.33 9.40 13.38
N HIS A 318 0.97 8.61 14.23
CA HIS A 318 2.20 9.00 14.93
C HIS A 318 3.37 9.29 13.98
N THR A 319 3.42 8.59 12.84
CA THR A 319 4.50 8.70 11.83
C THR A 319 4.09 9.46 10.58
N ASP A 320 2.86 9.97 10.54
CA ASP A 320 2.35 10.79 9.44
C ASP A 320 2.27 10.02 8.11
N THR A 321 2.28 8.69 8.19
CA THR A 321 2.30 7.79 7.02
C THR A 321 0.98 7.05 6.80
N ILE A 322 0.11 6.98 7.82
CA ILE A 322 -1.06 6.10 7.84
C ILE A 322 -2.33 6.91 8.14
N SER A 323 -3.40 6.63 7.39
CA SER A 323 -4.76 7.08 7.64
C SER A 323 -5.72 5.88 7.64
N CYS A 324 -6.98 6.08 8.01
CA CYS A 324 -7.99 5.01 7.97
C CYS A 324 -8.12 4.40 6.56
N ALA A 325 -7.98 5.23 5.54
CA ALA A 325 -8.09 4.85 4.13
C ALA A 325 -6.99 3.92 3.60
N ILE A 326 -5.89 3.70 4.35
CA ILE A 326 -4.86 2.72 3.94
C ILE A 326 -5.28 1.28 4.24
N CYS A 327 -6.06 1.07 5.30
CA CYS A 327 -6.58 -0.23 5.72
C CYS A 327 -8.01 -0.47 5.23
N HIS A 328 -8.78 0.60 5.03
CA HIS A 328 -10.14 0.60 4.53
C HIS A 328 -10.19 1.30 3.17
N VAL A 329 -9.52 0.69 2.19
CA VAL A 329 -9.29 1.27 0.86
C VAL A 329 -10.61 1.35 0.11
N PRO A 330 -11.12 2.56 -0.22
CA PRO A 330 -12.46 2.74 -0.79
C PRO A 330 -12.72 1.83 -1.98
N GLU A 331 -11.78 1.81 -2.90
CA GLU A 331 -11.86 1.09 -4.14
C GLU A 331 -11.77 -0.44 -3.97
N MET A 332 -11.28 -0.93 -2.83
CA MET A 332 -11.34 -2.34 -2.40
C MET A 332 -12.58 -2.61 -1.52
N GLY A 333 -13.69 -1.95 -1.82
CA GLY A 333 -14.92 -2.07 -1.02
C GLY A 333 -14.78 -1.52 0.41
N PHE A 334 -13.92 -0.54 0.62
CA PHE A 334 -13.54 -0.02 1.95
C PHE A 334 -12.97 -1.12 2.89
N ALA A 335 -12.33 -2.13 2.32
CA ALA A 335 -11.57 -3.18 2.99
C ALA A 335 -10.12 -3.17 2.47
N HIS A 336 -9.38 -4.25 2.67
CA HIS A 336 -8.06 -4.43 2.07
C HIS A 336 -7.92 -5.83 1.47
N ASN A 337 -7.83 -5.89 0.14
CA ASN A 337 -7.94 -7.15 -0.61
C ASN A 337 -6.59 -7.74 -1.04
N GLU A 338 -5.52 -6.95 -0.96
CA GLU A 338 -4.18 -7.39 -1.36
C GLU A 338 -3.51 -8.24 -0.28
N LEU A 339 -3.70 -7.89 0.98
CA LEU A 339 -3.07 -8.54 2.12
C LEU A 339 -4.10 -9.32 2.94
N ALA A 340 -3.69 -10.48 3.46
CA ALA A 340 -4.52 -11.26 4.38
C ALA A 340 -4.84 -10.47 5.65
N THR A 341 -3.84 -9.77 6.18
CA THR A 341 -3.96 -8.85 7.31
C THR A 341 -3.22 -7.55 6.99
N ALA A 342 -3.72 -6.42 7.50
CA ALA A 342 -3.14 -5.12 7.18
C ALA A 342 -1.77 -4.90 7.85
N VAL A 343 -1.03 -3.94 7.32
CA VAL A 343 0.27 -3.52 7.84
C VAL A 343 0.13 -2.07 8.33
N GLY A 344 0.41 -1.85 9.60
CA GLY A 344 0.39 -0.53 10.22
C GLY A 344 1.76 0.12 10.30
N THR A 345 1.92 1.00 11.29
CA THR A 345 3.11 1.86 11.45
C THR A 345 4.40 1.04 11.46
N GLU A 346 5.42 1.49 10.72
CA GLU A 346 6.75 0.85 10.64
C GLU A 346 6.74 -0.62 10.17
N GLY A 347 5.73 -1.02 9.39
CA GLY A 347 5.66 -2.39 8.86
C GLY A 347 5.07 -3.41 9.84
N ARG A 348 4.55 -2.98 10.99
CA ARG A 348 3.96 -3.87 11.99
C ARG A 348 2.66 -4.49 11.47
N SER A 349 2.62 -5.80 11.35
CA SER A 349 1.42 -6.51 10.90
C SER A 349 0.34 -6.53 11.99
N VAL A 350 -0.93 -6.39 11.58
CA VAL A 350 -2.07 -6.69 12.47
C VAL A 350 -2.44 -8.17 12.39
N PRO A 351 -3.00 -8.76 13.47
CA PRO A 351 -3.35 -10.19 13.47
C PRO A 351 -4.63 -10.52 12.68
N ARG A 352 -5.35 -9.51 12.19
CA ARG A 352 -6.68 -9.65 11.60
C ARG A 352 -6.81 -8.97 10.25
N ASN A 353 -7.68 -9.52 9.42
CA ASN A 353 -8.13 -8.90 8.18
C ASN A 353 -8.95 -7.64 8.49
N SER A 354 -8.73 -6.57 7.73
CA SER A 354 -9.50 -5.33 7.83
C SER A 354 -10.88 -5.51 7.20
N PRO A 355 -11.97 -5.56 8.01
CA PRO A 355 -13.31 -5.71 7.44
C PRO A 355 -13.72 -4.45 6.68
N THR A 356 -14.69 -4.57 5.78
CA THR A 356 -15.33 -3.40 5.18
C THR A 356 -16.00 -2.53 6.24
N ILE A 357 -15.87 -1.21 6.08
CA ILE A 357 -16.64 -0.23 6.87
C ILE A 357 -17.96 0.18 6.19
N LEU A 358 -18.22 -0.28 4.96
CA LEU A 358 -19.54 -0.11 4.34
C LEU A 358 -20.59 -0.76 5.24
N ASN A 359 -21.63 -0.01 5.59
CA ASN A 359 -22.73 -0.41 6.48
C ASN A 359 -22.32 -0.74 7.92
N ALA A 360 -21.08 -0.48 8.35
CA ALA A 360 -20.64 -0.77 9.73
C ALA A 360 -21.48 -0.01 10.77
N ALA A 361 -21.96 1.18 10.41
CA ALA A 361 -22.87 2.00 11.22
C ALA A 361 -24.23 1.35 11.54
N LEU A 362 -24.57 0.24 10.87
CA LEU A 362 -25.83 -0.49 11.09
C LEU A 362 -25.65 -1.68 12.04
N LEU A 363 -24.42 -1.94 12.49
CA LEU A 363 -24.07 -3.00 13.44
C LEU A 363 -24.12 -2.50 14.88
N ASN A 364 -24.42 -3.38 15.81
CA ASN A 364 -24.40 -3.13 17.26
C ASN A 364 -23.12 -3.66 17.93
N ARG A 365 -22.37 -4.53 17.24
CA ARG A 365 -21.07 -5.07 17.67
C ARG A 365 -20.04 -4.88 16.56
N LEU A 366 -18.96 -4.18 16.90
CA LEU A 366 -17.85 -3.84 16.03
C LEU A 366 -16.62 -4.69 16.36
N PHE A 367 -15.65 -4.69 15.44
CA PHE A 367 -14.52 -5.62 15.38
C PHE A 367 -14.92 -7.10 15.18
N HIS A 368 -13.94 -7.94 14.84
CA HIS A 368 -14.12 -9.39 14.70
C HIS A 368 -14.41 -10.08 16.03
N ASP A 369 -13.98 -9.53 17.17
CA ASP A 369 -14.26 -10.05 18.52
C ASP A 369 -15.48 -9.38 19.19
N GLY A 370 -16.17 -8.45 18.50
CA GLY A 370 -17.40 -7.85 19.00
C GLY A 370 -17.22 -6.98 20.25
N ARG A 371 -15.99 -6.50 20.52
CA ARG A 371 -15.62 -5.81 21.77
C ARG A 371 -16.13 -4.37 21.89
N GLU A 372 -16.53 -3.76 20.77
CA GLU A 372 -17.06 -2.39 20.76
C GLU A 372 -18.50 -2.32 20.27
N HIS A 373 -19.21 -1.28 20.72
CA HIS A 373 -20.65 -1.12 20.52
C HIS A 373 -21.05 0.18 19.81
N SER A 374 -20.10 1.07 19.53
CA SER A 374 -20.33 2.32 18.80
C SER A 374 -19.11 2.67 17.97
N LEU A 375 -19.33 3.36 16.84
CA LEU A 375 -18.24 3.86 15.99
C LEU A 375 -17.40 4.89 16.76
N GLU A 376 -18.04 5.68 17.62
CA GLU A 376 -17.38 6.73 18.41
C GLU A 376 -16.37 6.15 19.42
N ASN A 377 -16.58 4.93 19.89
CA ASN A 377 -15.59 4.22 20.72
C ASN A 377 -14.59 3.46 19.86
N GLN A 378 -15.08 2.79 18.81
CA GLN A 378 -14.28 1.94 17.92
C GLN A 378 -13.07 2.67 17.36
N VAL A 379 -13.23 3.94 16.95
CA VAL A 379 -12.18 4.74 16.30
C VAL A 379 -10.93 4.95 17.17
N TRP A 380 -11.07 4.92 18.51
CA TRP A 380 -9.91 5.06 19.40
C TRP A 380 -8.99 3.84 19.39
N GLY A 381 -9.51 2.66 19.03
CA GLY A 381 -8.71 1.45 18.83
C GLY A 381 -7.57 1.66 17.82
N PRO A 382 -7.86 1.88 16.53
CA PRO A 382 -6.83 2.07 15.50
C PRO A 382 -5.97 3.31 15.75
N LEU A 383 -6.53 4.41 16.27
CA LEU A 383 -5.79 5.64 16.54
C LEU A 383 -4.65 5.43 17.54
N LEU A 384 -4.86 4.58 18.55
CA LEU A 384 -3.92 4.36 19.66
C LEU A 384 -3.13 3.04 19.55
N ALA A 385 -3.61 2.07 18.76
CA ALA A 385 -2.94 0.79 18.61
C ALA A 385 -1.55 0.95 17.99
N HIS A 386 -0.53 0.41 18.66
CA HIS A 386 0.88 0.55 18.30
C HIS A 386 1.23 -0.06 16.93
N ASN A 387 0.48 -1.07 16.50
CA ASN A 387 0.60 -1.73 15.20
C ASN A 387 -0.39 -1.20 14.16
N GLU A 388 -1.03 -0.05 14.42
CA GLU A 388 -1.91 0.65 13.48
C GLU A 388 -1.44 2.11 13.32
N MET A 389 -2.15 3.10 13.89
CA MET A 389 -1.78 4.53 13.78
C MET A 389 -0.85 5.02 14.91
N ALA A 390 -0.68 4.21 15.96
CA ALA A 390 0.37 4.33 16.97
C ALA A 390 0.45 5.66 17.75
N ASN A 391 -0.62 6.46 17.84
CA ASN A 391 -0.58 7.66 18.68
C ASN A 391 -0.37 7.28 20.15
N PRO A 392 0.56 7.93 20.87
CA PRO A 392 0.91 7.54 22.23
C PRO A 392 -0.21 7.82 23.25
N ALA A 393 -1.07 8.80 22.97
CA ALA A 393 -2.23 9.14 23.79
C ALA A 393 -3.24 10.00 23.01
N PRO A 394 -4.52 10.05 23.41
CA PRO A 394 -5.49 10.97 22.84
C PRO A 394 -5.06 12.44 22.88
N GLY A 395 -4.42 12.85 23.98
CA GLY A 395 -3.91 14.22 24.15
C GLY A 395 -2.84 14.60 23.12
N TYR A 396 -2.02 13.65 22.67
CA TYR A 396 -1.03 13.88 21.62
C TYR A 396 -1.72 14.18 20.29
N LEU A 397 -2.71 13.37 19.91
CA LEU A 397 -3.49 13.57 18.68
C LEU A 397 -4.28 14.90 18.71
N ILE A 398 -4.91 15.22 19.84
CA ILE A 398 -5.61 16.50 20.02
C ILE A 398 -4.64 17.67 19.82
N ASN A 399 -3.46 17.61 20.43
CA ASN A 399 -2.45 18.66 20.28
C ASN A 399 -1.99 18.79 18.83
N LYS A 400 -1.81 17.65 18.15
CA LYS A 400 -1.43 17.61 16.74
C LYS A 400 -2.46 18.31 15.86
N ILE A 401 -3.74 17.94 15.97
CA ILE A 401 -4.84 18.54 15.19
C ILE A 401 -4.91 20.05 15.40
N LYS A 402 -4.72 20.54 16.64
CA LYS A 402 -4.73 21.99 16.96
C LYS A 402 -3.63 22.80 16.27
N HIS A 403 -2.56 22.16 15.81
CA HIS A 403 -1.41 22.82 15.21
C HIS A 403 -1.29 22.54 13.71
N ILE A 404 -2.21 21.79 13.12
CA ILE A 404 -2.27 21.62 11.67
C ILE A 404 -3.11 22.80 11.12
N PRO A 405 -2.53 23.74 10.34
CA PRO A 405 -3.21 24.98 9.97
C PRO A 405 -4.53 24.77 9.21
N ASP A 406 -4.63 23.70 8.44
CA ASP A 406 -5.84 23.42 7.65
C ASP A 406 -6.98 22.76 8.45
N TYR A 407 -6.84 22.62 9.77
CA TYR A 407 -7.92 22.28 10.71
C TYR A 407 -8.47 23.50 11.48
N ASP A 408 -7.87 24.68 11.32
CA ASP A 408 -8.29 25.88 12.03
C ASP A 408 -9.79 26.14 11.85
N ASN A 409 -10.49 26.31 12.97
CA ASN A 409 -11.94 26.54 13.08
C ASN A 409 -12.85 25.40 12.58
N LEU A 410 -12.34 24.33 11.95
CA LEU A 410 -13.21 23.27 11.42
C LEU A 410 -14.01 22.55 12.52
N PHE A 411 -13.39 22.36 13.69
CA PHE A 411 -14.06 21.75 14.84
C PHE A 411 -15.08 22.70 15.47
N GLU A 412 -14.72 23.97 15.61
CA GLU A 412 -15.59 25.03 16.13
C GLU A 412 -16.81 25.23 15.23
N GLU A 413 -16.65 25.16 13.91
CA GLU A 413 -17.76 25.23 12.96
C GLU A 413 -18.67 23.99 13.03
N ALA A 414 -18.09 22.79 13.15
CA ALA A 414 -18.85 21.55 13.14
C ALA A 414 -19.52 21.22 14.50
N TYR A 415 -18.90 21.61 15.61
CA TYR A 415 -19.28 21.19 16.97
C TYR A 415 -19.44 22.34 17.98
N GLY A 416 -19.10 23.58 17.62
CA GLY A 416 -19.13 24.73 18.53
C GLY A 416 -17.97 24.76 19.54
N THR A 417 -17.03 23.82 19.44
CA THR A 417 -15.84 23.70 20.29
C THR A 417 -14.71 23.05 19.52
N GLY A 418 -13.48 23.31 19.92
CA GLY A 418 -12.29 22.73 19.29
C GLY A 418 -12.13 21.21 19.44
N PRO A 419 -11.02 20.65 18.95
CA PRO A 419 -10.75 19.22 18.99
C PRO A 419 -10.61 18.71 20.43
N SER A 420 -11.31 17.62 20.71
CA SER A 420 -11.37 16.90 21.98
C SER A 420 -11.60 15.40 21.72
N ILE A 421 -11.53 14.57 22.76
CA ILE A 421 -11.84 13.14 22.62
C ILE A 421 -13.24 12.94 22.02
N ASP A 422 -14.22 13.73 22.46
CA ASP A 422 -15.60 13.63 22.02
C ASP A 422 -15.81 14.14 20.57
N THR A 423 -15.24 15.29 20.23
CA THR A 423 -15.44 15.87 18.89
C THR A 423 -14.66 15.11 17.81
N ILE A 424 -13.47 14.58 18.14
CA ILE A 424 -12.69 13.73 17.23
C ILE A 424 -13.44 12.43 16.92
N SER A 425 -13.95 11.74 17.94
CA SER A 425 -14.66 10.48 17.70
C SER A 425 -15.92 10.70 16.89
N LYS A 426 -16.71 11.72 17.25
CA LYS A 426 -17.92 12.09 16.50
C LYS A 426 -17.63 12.50 15.06
N ALA A 427 -16.48 13.13 14.79
CA ALA A 427 -16.13 13.52 13.43
C ALA A 427 -15.91 12.30 12.54
N PHE A 428 -15.02 11.38 12.95
CA PHE A 428 -14.80 10.14 12.21
C PHE A 428 -16.10 9.36 12.02
N SER A 429 -16.86 9.15 13.11
CA SER A 429 -18.11 8.42 13.05
C SER A 429 -19.14 9.09 12.16
N ALA A 430 -19.23 10.43 12.12
CA ALA A 430 -20.14 11.14 11.24
C ALA A 430 -19.92 10.80 9.76
N TYR A 431 -18.67 10.60 9.32
CA TYR A 431 -18.39 10.11 7.97
C TYR A 431 -18.77 8.63 7.81
N GLU A 432 -18.39 7.77 8.77
CA GLU A 432 -18.70 6.33 8.73
C GLU A 432 -20.22 6.04 8.70
N TYR A 433 -21.04 6.84 9.38
CA TYR A 433 -22.51 6.78 9.33
C TYR A 433 -23.08 6.98 7.92
N THR A 434 -22.32 7.61 7.02
CA THR A 434 -22.77 7.90 5.64
C THR A 434 -22.36 6.83 4.63
N LEU A 435 -21.48 5.89 5.01
CA LEU A 435 -20.98 4.82 4.14
C LEU A 435 -22.01 3.68 4.00
N LEU A 436 -23.20 4.02 3.52
CA LEU A 436 -24.33 3.10 3.40
C LEU A 436 -24.46 2.55 1.99
N SER A 437 -24.26 1.24 1.84
CA SER A 437 -24.36 0.51 0.58
C SER A 437 -25.59 -0.40 0.59
N GLY A 438 -26.55 -0.11 -0.29
CA GLY A 438 -27.81 -0.84 -0.39
C GLY A 438 -28.37 -0.83 -1.81
N ASN A 439 -29.67 -1.12 -1.94
CA ASN A 439 -30.32 -1.26 -3.25
C ASN A 439 -29.60 -2.28 -4.16
N SER A 440 -29.05 -3.34 -3.56
CA SER A 440 -28.37 -4.42 -4.27
C SER A 440 -29.33 -5.17 -5.21
N ALA A 441 -28.79 -6.02 -6.08
CA ALA A 441 -29.58 -6.87 -6.94
C ALA A 441 -30.53 -7.78 -6.14
N PHE A 442 -30.06 -8.30 -5.00
CA PHE A 442 -30.90 -9.01 -4.04
C PHE A 442 -32.02 -8.12 -3.48
N ASP A 443 -31.70 -6.89 -3.06
CA ASP A 443 -32.68 -6.00 -2.44
C ASP A 443 -33.84 -5.69 -3.40
N ARG A 444 -33.51 -5.42 -4.67
CA ARG A 444 -34.51 -5.19 -5.73
C ARG A 444 -35.37 -6.43 -6.01
N TRP A 445 -34.75 -7.60 -6.05
CA TRP A 445 -35.46 -8.87 -6.27
C TRP A 445 -36.40 -9.22 -5.11
N TYR A 446 -35.88 -9.17 -3.87
CA TYR A 446 -36.56 -9.68 -2.68
C TYR A 446 -37.54 -8.67 -2.08
N TYR A 447 -37.14 -7.41 -1.92
CA TYR A 447 -37.97 -6.38 -1.26
C TYR A 447 -38.79 -5.54 -2.24
N ALA A 448 -38.29 -5.26 -3.45
CA ALA A 448 -39.04 -4.51 -4.47
C ALA A 448 -39.82 -5.39 -5.46
N GLY A 449 -39.61 -6.71 -5.44
CA GLY A 449 -40.33 -7.65 -6.31
C GLY A 449 -39.88 -7.64 -7.77
N GLU A 450 -38.71 -7.10 -8.08
CA GLU A 450 -38.15 -7.08 -9.44
C GLU A 450 -37.68 -8.48 -9.86
N ARG A 451 -38.55 -9.21 -10.57
CA ARG A 451 -38.36 -10.64 -10.90
C ARG A 451 -37.04 -10.98 -11.60
N ASN A 452 -36.48 -10.05 -12.36
CA ASN A 452 -35.29 -10.25 -13.18
C ASN A 452 -34.03 -9.57 -12.61
N ALA A 453 -34.09 -9.04 -11.38
CA ALA A 453 -32.94 -8.38 -10.77
C ALA A 453 -31.79 -9.37 -10.43
N ILE A 454 -32.07 -10.67 -10.29
CA ILE A 454 -31.07 -11.72 -10.09
C ILE A 454 -31.28 -12.91 -11.03
N SER A 455 -30.19 -13.64 -11.31
CA SER A 455 -30.16 -14.81 -12.20
C SER A 455 -30.91 -16.02 -11.61
N ASN A 456 -31.21 -17.02 -12.44
CA ASN A 456 -31.81 -18.27 -11.96
C ASN A 456 -30.86 -19.07 -11.05
N SER A 457 -29.54 -19.00 -11.28
CA SER A 457 -28.54 -19.61 -10.42
C SER A 457 -28.53 -18.96 -9.03
N ALA A 458 -28.55 -17.63 -8.96
CA ALA A 458 -28.66 -16.89 -7.70
C ALA A 458 -29.97 -17.21 -6.95
N LYS A 459 -31.10 -17.40 -7.64
CA LYS A 459 -32.37 -17.84 -7.00
C LYS A 459 -32.25 -19.25 -6.39
N LYS A 460 -31.57 -20.17 -7.07
CA LYS A 460 -31.26 -21.51 -6.53
C LYS A 460 -30.32 -21.39 -5.33
N GLY A 461 -29.31 -20.52 -5.41
CA GLY A 461 -28.39 -20.19 -4.32
C GLY A 461 -29.09 -19.69 -3.08
N PHE A 462 -30.01 -18.74 -3.24
CA PHE A 462 -30.86 -18.25 -2.15
C PHE A 462 -31.65 -19.37 -1.48
N LYS A 463 -32.30 -20.24 -2.26
CA LYS A 463 -33.04 -21.40 -1.72
C LYS A 463 -32.14 -22.36 -0.94
N LEU A 464 -30.89 -22.55 -1.37
CA LEU A 464 -29.91 -23.34 -0.62
C LEU A 464 -29.51 -22.64 0.67
N PHE A 465 -29.18 -21.34 0.58
CA PHE A 465 -28.76 -20.49 1.70
C PHE A 465 -29.79 -20.46 2.83
N THR A 466 -31.08 -20.33 2.51
CA THR A 466 -32.18 -20.32 3.49
C THR A 466 -32.70 -21.72 3.84
N GLY A 467 -32.19 -22.76 3.19
CA GLY A 467 -32.70 -24.12 3.28
C GLY A 467 -31.58 -25.10 3.62
N LYS A 468 -31.19 -25.94 2.65
CA LYS A 468 -30.25 -27.06 2.84
C LYS A 468 -28.92 -26.63 3.47
N ALA A 469 -28.36 -25.49 3.06
CA ALA A 469 -27.07 -25.01 3.54
C ALA A 469 -27.16 -24.35 4.93
N ALA A 470 -28.38 -24.04 5.41
CA ALA A 470 -28.66 -23.48 6.73
C ALA A 470 -27.89 -22.19 7.09
N CYS A 471 -27.33 -21.47 6.10
CA CYS A 471 -26.53 -20.25 6.30
C CYS A 471 -27.34 -19.16 6.99
N ILE A 472 -28.66 -19.10 6.71
CA ILE A 472 -29.60 -18.16 7.34
C ILE A 472 -29.64 -18.26 8.88
N THR A 473 -29.16 -19.36 9.48
CA THR A 473 -29.15 -19.53 10.95
C THR A 473 -28.34 -18.46 11.66
N CYS A 474 -27.23 -18.01 11.04
CA CYS A 474 -26.41 -16.91 11.54
C CYS A 474 -26.52 -15.68 10.63
N HIS A 475 -26.76 -15.85 9.34
CA HIS A 475 -26.85 -14.75 8.37
C HIS A 475 -28.31 -14.38 8.09
N LEU A 476 -28.90 -13.66 9.04
CA LEU A 476 -30.34 -13.38 9.10
C LEU A 476 -30.84 -12.47 7.96
N ILE A 477 -32.08 -12.73 7.53
CA ILE A 477 -32.85 -11.93 6.57
C ILE A 477 -34.13 -11.51 7.29
N GLY A 478 -34.36 -10.21 7.42
CA GLY A 478 -35.57 -9.65 8.03
C GLY A 478 -36.66 -9.37 7.01
N ASP A 479 -37.79 -8.87 7.50
CA ASP A 479 -38.97 -8.58 6.67
C ASP A 479 -38.75 -7.38 5.74
N ASP A 480 -38.09 -6.32 6.25
CA ASP A 480 -37.89 -5.06 5.53
C ASP A 480 -36.44 -4.80 5.08
N TYR A 481 -35.49 -5.56 5.63
CA TYR A 481 -34.06 -5.39 5.39
C TYR A 481 -33.27 -6.66 5.73
N ALA A 482 -32.05 -6.78 5.20
CA ALA A 482 -31.14 -7.87 5.55
C ALA A 482 -29.70 -7.38 5.63
N LEU A 483 -29.09 -7.43 6.82
CA LEU A 483 -27.64 -7.25 6.97
C LEU A 483 -26.89 -8.59 6.86
N PHE A 484 -27.61 -9.71 6.82
CA PHE A 484 -27.02 -11.05 6.75
C PHE A 484 -26.06 -11.32 7.90
N THR A 485 -26.44 -10.97 9.13
CA THR A 485 -25.68 -11.28 10.34
C THR A 485 -26.59 -11.26 11.55
N ASP A 486 -26.33 -12.14 12.51
CA ASP A 486 -26.92 -12.14 13.85
C ASP A 486 -26.00 -11.49 14.90
N GLU A 487 -24.81 -11.04 14.47
CA GLU A 487 -23.77 -10.42 15.29
C GLU A 487 -23.28 -11.27 16.48
N LYS A 488 -23.64 -12.56 16.52
CA LYS A 488 -23.20 -13.47 17.59
C LYS A 488 -21.78 -13.94 17.35
N LEU A 489 -21.17 -14.47 18.41
CA LEU A 489 -19.78 -14.89 18.41
C LEU A 489 -19.70 -16.42 18.32
N HIS A 490 -19.10 -16.91 17.26
CA HIS A 490 -18.99 -18.32 16.93
C HIS A 490 -17.54 -18.74 16.69
N ASN A 491 -17.17 -19.92 17.16
CA ASN A 491 -15.92 -20.57 16.79
C ASN A 491 -16.20 -21.48 15.58
N THR A 492 -15.71 -21.07 14.42
CA THR A 492 -15.76 -21.86 13.16
C THR A 492 -14.59 -22.84 13.04
N GLY A 493 -13.62 -22.74 13.95
CA GLY A 493 -12.38 -23.49 13.94
C GLY A 493 -11.25 -22.84 13.14
N MET A 494 -11.48 -21.71 12.46
CA MET A 494 -10.39 -21.04 11.72
C MET A 494 -9.29 -20.51 12.65
N GLY A 495 -9.65 -19.80 13.72
CA GLY A 495 -8.69 -19.33 14.72
C GLY A 495 -7.99 -20.48 15.47
N PHE A 496 -8.74 -21.56 15.76
CA PHE A 496 -8.18 -22.79 16.32
C PHE A 496 -7.14 -23.42 15.39
N LYS A 497 -7.46 -23.54 14.08
CA LYS A 497 -6.55 -24.09 13.08
C LYS A 497 -5.25 -23.28 13.02
N ALA A 498 -5.35 -21.95 13.02
CA ALA A 498 -4.19 -21.07 13.04
C ALA A 498 -3.36 -21.26 14.33
N SER A 499 -4.01 -21.29 15.49
CA SER A 499 -3.32 -21.42 16.79
C SER A 499 -2.66 -22.78 17.02
N MET A 500 -3.24 -23.84 16.44
CA MET A 500 -2.73 -25.21 16.52
C MET A 500 -1.93 -25.61 15.29
N HIS A 501 -1.67 -24.68 14.38
CA HIS A 501 -0.90 -24.98 13.18
C HIS A 501 0.53 -25.30 13.56
N VAL A 502 0.99 -26.48 13.18
CA VAL A 502 2.42 -26.79 13.14
C VAL A 502 2.85 -26.47 11.73
N GLU A 503 3.65 -25.41 11.57
CA GLU A 503 4.20 -25.02 10.27
C GLU A 503 4.86 -26.26 9.62
N PRO A 504 4.40 -26.68 8.43
CA PRO A 504 4.97 -27.82 7.73
C PRO A 504 6.44 -27.54 7.41
N PRO A 505 7.32 -28.54 7.29
CA PRO A 505 8.73 -28.33 6.97
C PRO A 505 8.93 -27.63 5.63
N THR A 506 7.97 -27.73 4.72
CA THR A 506 7.93 -27.02 3.44
C THR A 506 6.57 -26.37 3.25
N LYS A 507 6.56 -25.12 2.81
CA LYS A 507 5.35 -24.33 2.54
C LYS A 507 5.37 -23.82 1.11
N LYS A 508 4.32 -24.13 0.36
CA LYS A 508 4.07 -23.54 -0.95
C LYS A 508 3.74 -22.07 -0.80
N VAL A 509 4.49 -21.22 -1.49
CA VAL A 509 4.26 -19.78 -1.58
C VAL A 509 4.15 -19.40 -3.04
N THR A 510 3.03 -18.78 -3.41
CA THR A 510 2.84 -18.19 -4.72
C THR A 510 3.56 -16.85 -4.75
N LEU A 511 4.58 -16.73 -5.61
CA LEU A 511 5.37 -15.49 -5.76
C LEU A 511 4.71 -14.52 -6.74
N VAL A 512 4.25 -15.08 -7.86
CA VAL A 512 3.52 -14.39 -8.94
C VAL A 512 2.48 -15.37 -9.49
N PRO A 513 1.46 -14.91 -10.24
CA PRO A 513 0.49 -15.81 -10.83
C PRO A 513 1.16 -16.95 -11.60
N GLY A 514 0.67 -18.18 -11.39
CA GLY A 514 1.25 -19.39 -12.00
C GLY A 514 2.60 -19.86 -11.45
N LEU A 515 3.30 -19.08 -10.62
CA LEU A 515 4.57 -19.46 -10.01
C LEU A 515 4.43 -19.71 -8.52
N THR A 516 4.58 -20.96 -8.13
CA THR A 516 4.64 -21.37 -6.73
C THR A 516 6.01 -21.97 -6.44
N ILE A 517 6.62 -21.55 -5.34
CA ILE A 517 7.85 -22.17 -4.82
C ILE A 517 7.57 -22.88 -3.51
N ASP A 518 8.30 -23.96 -3.24
CA ASP A 518 8.33 -24.60 -1.93
C ASP A 518 9.42 -23.94 -1.08
N ILE A 519 9.03 -23.24 -0.01
CA ILE A 519 9.94 -22.63 0.96
C ILE A 519 10.13 -23.60 2.12
N ASP A 520 11.38 -23.90 2.46
CA ASP A 520 11.72 -24.63 3.69
C ASP A 520 11.44 -23.72 4.90
N THR A 521 10.48 -24.09 5.74
CA THR A 521 10.04 -23.23 6.85
C THR A 521 11.00 -23.23 8.03
N SER A 522 11.92 -24.21 8.10
CA SER A 522 12.96 -24.23 9.13
C SER A 522 13.93 -23.05 9.00
N SER A 523 14.08 -22.48 7.80
CA SER A 523 14.94 -21.33 7.52
C SER A 523 14.53 -20.05 8.26
N TYR A 524 13.24 -19.90 8.61
CA TYR A 524 12.74 -18.71 9.32
C TYR A 524 12.10 -19.03 10.68
N ARG A 525 11.49 -20.21 10.86
CA ARG A 525 10.80 -20.58 12.11
C ARG A 525 11.72 -20.58 13.33
N ASP A 526 12.96 -21.06 13.16
CA ASP A 526 13.92 -21.23 14.24
C ASP A 526 14.95 -20.06 14.28
N ASN A 527 14.76 -19.06 13.41
CA ASN A 527 15.64 -17.91 13.30
C ASN A 527 15.25 -16.84 14.33
N ILE A 528 16.20 -16.47 15.18
CA ILE A 528 15.98 -15.51 16.25
C ILE A 528 15.60 -14.11 15.74
N ALA A 529 15.98 -13.76 14.51
CA ALA A 529 15.63 -12.49 13.88
C ALA A 529 14.13 -12.36 13.58
N PHE A 530 13.42 -13.48 13.37
CA PHE A 530 11.99 -13.49 13.04
C PHE A 530 11.11 -13.95 14.22
N LYS A 531 11.71 -14.27 15.38
CA LYS A 531 10.99 -14.83 16.53
C LYS A 531 9.93 -13.88 17.08
N ASP A 532 10.18 -12.57 17.03
CA ASP A 532 9.24 -11.53 17.46
C ASP A 532 8.29 -11.07 16.34
N GLU A 533 8.50 -11.55 15.09
CA GLU A 533 7.60 -11.35 13.94
C GLU A 533 6.58 -12.48 13.76
N ILE A 534 6.70 -13.58 14.52
CA ILE A 534 5.68 -14.64 14.53
C ILE A 534 4.41 -14.06 15.13
N ALA A 535 3.40 -13.86 14.27
CA ALA A 535 2.11 -13.30 14.65
C ALA A 535 1.55 -14.04 15.87
N PRO A 536 1.25 -13.36 16.99
CA PRO A 536 0.69 -14.00 18.16
C PRO A 536 -0.64 -14.65 17.81
N ASN A 537 -0.89 -15.83 18.38
CA ASN A 537 -2.14 -16.58 18.16
C ASN A 537 -3.36 -15.71 18.48
N ASP A 538 -4.18 -15.41 17.48
CA ASP A 538 -5.44 -14.70 17.69
C ASP A 538 -6.46 -15.63 18.34
N LEU A 539 -6.67 -15.43 19.64
CA LEU A 539 -7.61 -16.21 20.44
C LEU A 539 -9.05 -15.69 20.35
N GLY A 540 -9.34 -14.72 19.47
CA GLY A 540 -10.69 -14.17 19.27
C GLY A 540 -11.22 -13.48 20.53
N LEU A 541 -12.49 -13.69 20.85
CA LEU A 541 -13.17 -13.09 22.01
C LEU A 541 -12.46 -13.32 23.36
N TYR A 542 -11.70 -14.41 23.51
CA TYR A 542 -10.89 -14.67 24.71
C TYR A 542 -9.98 -13.49 25.08
N THR A 543 -9.44 -12.75 24.11
CA THR A 543 -8.54 -11.62 24.40
C THR A 543 -9.26 -10.51 25.17
N VAL A 544 -10.58 -10.46 25.08
CA VAL A 544 -11.47 -9.52 25.77
C VAL A 544 -11.97 -10.10 27.08
N THR A 545 -12.52 -11.32 27.06
CA THR A 545 -13.23 -11.89 28.22
C THR A 545 -12.32 -12.65 29.19
N GLN A 546 -11.17 -13.12 28.71
CA GLN A 546 -10.27 -14.06 29.42
C GLN A 546 -10.95 -15.38 29.84
N ASP A 547 -12.14 -15.70 29.31
CA ASP A 547 -12.83 -16.97 29.54
C ASP A 547 -12.34 -18.02 28.52
N PRO A 548 -11.70 -19.12 28.94
CA PRO A 548 -11.26 -20.19 28.04
C PRO A 548 -12.35 -20.74 27.09
N ASN A 549 -13.63 -20.65 27.46
CA ASN A 549 -14.75 -21.08 26.62
C ASN A 549 -15.02 -20.13 25.44
N ASP A 550 -14.44 -18.93 25.44
CA ASP A 550 -14.55 -17.93 24.38
C ASP A 550 -13.42 -17.95 23.36
N ARG A 551 -12.47 -18.89 23.51
CA ARG A 551 -11.36 -19.05 22.57
C ARG A 551 -11.87 -19.26 21.14
N TRP A 552 -11.30 -18.47 20.24
CA TRP A 552 -11.54 -18.45 18.80
C TRP A 552 -12.98 -18.15 18.40
N LYS A 553 -13.78 -17.56 19.29
CA LYS A 553 -15.08 -17.02 18.88
C LYS A 553 -14.89 -15.67 18.20
N PHE A 554 -15.51 -15.54 17.02
CA PHE A 554 -15.55 -14.32 16.25
C PHE A 554 -16.99 -14.00 15.87
N ARG A 555 -17.29 -12.71 15.73
CA ARG A 555 -18.59 -12.20 15.33
C ARG A 555 -18.96 -12.73 13.94
N THR A 556 -20.20 -13.15 13.76
CA THR A 556 -20.78 -13.43 12.44
C THR A 556 -20.63 -12.19 11.56
N ALA A 557 -19.85 -12.29 10.49
CA ALA A 557 -19.63 -11.17 9.58
C ALA A 557 -20.92 -10.79 8.83
N MET A 558 -21.07 -9.51 8.54
CA MET A 558 -22.11 -9.00 7.63
C MET A 558 -21.76 -9.42 6.20
N LEU A 559 -22.74 -9.90 5.41
CA LEU A 559 -22.48 -10.36 4.03
C LEU A 559 -22.79 -9.31 2.95
N ARG A 560 -23.24 -8.11 3.31
CA ARG A 560 -23.40 -7.04 2.31
C ARG A 560 -22.04 -6.68 1.72
N ASN A 561 -22.00 -6.56 0.39
CA ASN A 561 -20.78 -6.30 -0.39
C ASN A 561 -19.70 -7.39 -0.29
N VAL A 562 -20.04 -8.62 0.14
CA VAL A 562 -19.04 -9.68 0.38
C VAL A 562 -18.22 -10.03 -0.88
N GLU A 563 -18.75 -9.82 -2.08
CA GLU A 563 -18.04 -10.03 -3.35
C GLU A 563 -16.75 -9.21 -3.48
N ILE A 564 -16.71 -8.01 -2.89
CA ILE A 564 -15.64 -7.03 -3.09
C ILE A 564 -14.77 -6.83 -1.84
N THR A 565 -14.89 -7.70 -0.84
CA THR A 565 -14.23 -7.55 0.47
C THR A 565 -13.46 -8.81 0.89
N GLY A 566 -12.92 -9.54 -0.08
CA GLY A 566 -11.92 -10.59 0.20
C GLY A 566 -10.59 -9.98 0.63
N PRO A 567 -9.58 -10.77 1.03
CA PRO A 567 -9.71 -12.17 1.40
C PRO A 567 -10.56 -12.30 2.67
N TYR A 568 -11.08 -13.51 2.91
CA TYR A 568 -12.15 -13.76 3.86
C TYR A 568 -11.67 -14.34 5.18
N MET A 569 -12.60 -14.35 6.14
CA MET A 569 -12.40 -14.73 7.55
C MET A 569 -11.66 -13.66 8.36
N HIS A 570 -11.63 -13.83 9.68
CA HIS A 570 -10.99 -12.88 10.60
C HIS A 570 -9.51 -12.58 10.32
N ASN A 571 -8.82 -13.46 9.58
CA ASN A 571 -7.38 -13.39 9.30
C ASN A 571 -7.06 -13.47 7.80
N GLY A 572 -8.05 -13.35 6.90
CA GLY A 572 -7.81 -13.35 5.45
C GLY A 572 -7.32 -14.69 4.90
N ALA A 573 -7.59 -15.81 5.59
CA ALA A 573 -7.04 -17.12 5.23
C ALA A 573 -7.65 -17.74 3.96
N LEU A 574 -8.83 -17.28 3.51
CA LEU A 574 -9.51 -17.83 2.33
C LEU A 574 -9.57 -16.75 1.25
N GLN A 575 -9.21 -17.09 0.00
CA GLN A 575 -9.06 -16.08 -1.06
C GLN A 575 -10.35 -15.85 -1.85
N THR A 576 -11.18 -16.89 -2.03
CA THR A 576 -12.39 -16.82 -2.85
C THR A 576 -13.67 -17.10 -2.05
N LEU A 577 -14.83 -16.63 -2.53
CA LEU A 577 -16.12 -17.00 -1.95
C LEU A 577 -16.37 -18.51 -2.03
N LYS A 578 -15.86 -19.17 -3.08
CA LYS A 578 -15.95 -20.62 -3.23
C LYS A 578 -15.23 -21.33 -2.08
N ASP A 579 -14.00 -20.90 -1.75
CA ASP A 579 -13.26 -21.43 -0.59
C ASP A 579 -14.03 -21.27 0.72
N VAL A 580 -14.70 -20.13 0.91
CA VAL A 580 -15.54 -19.87 2.09
C VAL A 580 -16.71 -20.84 2.16
N VAL A 581 -17.47 -20.98 1.07
CA VAL A 581 -18.64 -21.86 1.04
C VAL A 581 -18.21 -23.32 1.21
N GLU A 582 -17.09 -23.74 0.61
CA GLU A 582 -16.53 -25.08 0.80
C GLU A 582 -16.05 -25.33 2.23
N PHE A 583 -15.42 -24.34 2.87
CA PHE A 583 -15.03 -24.40 4.28
C PHE A 583 -16.25 -24.65 5.20
N TYR A 584 -17.34 -23.92 4.97
CA TYR A 584 -18.59 -24.15 5.71
C TYR A 584 -19.25 -25.47 5.32
N ASN A 585 -19.17 -25.90 4.05
CA ASN A 585 -19.67 -27.19 3.58
C ASN A 585 -19.01 -28.38 4.30
N GLN A 586 -17.74 -28.23 4.70
CA GLN A 586 -17.00 -29.23 5.50
C GLN A 586 -17.37 -29.19 7.00
N GLY A 587 -18.11 -28.16 7.44
CA GLY A 587 -18.47 -27.96 8.84
C GLY A 587 -17.35 -27.35 9.68
N GLY A 588 -16.47 -26.54 9.07
CA GLY A 588 -15.36 -25.86 9.76
C GLY A 588 -14.26 -26.80 10.25
N VAL A 589 -13.48 -26.37 11.24
CA VAL A 589 -12.30 -27.12 11.72
C VAL A 589 -12.55 -27.78 13.08
N LYS A 590 -12.85 -29.08 13.03
CA LYS A 590 -13.07 -29.93 14.22
C LYS A 590 -11.77 -30.39 14.89
N GLN A 591 -10.68 -30.47 14.13
CA GLN A 591 -9.39 -30.94 14.62
C GLN A 591 -8.24 -30.37 13.79
N SER A 592 -7.08 -30.20 14.41
CA SER A 592 -5.83 -29.79 13.76
C SER A 592 -4.71 -30.67 14.30
N GLY A 593 -4.09 -31.47 13.43
CA GLY A 593 -3.16 -32.51 13.86
C GLY A 593 -3.81 -33.49 14.84
N LYS A 594 -3.24 -33.61 16.04
CA LYS A 594 -3.76 -34.46 17.13
C LYS A 594 -4.75 -33.73 18.06
N MET A 595 -4.95 -32.43 17.89
CA MET A 595 -5.76 -31.61 18.79
C MET A 595 -7.20 -31.51 18.29
N LYS A 596 -8.15 -31.67 19.20
CA LYS A 596 -9.58 -31.50 18.93
C LYS A 596 -10.03 -30.09 19.31
N ASN A 597 -10.91 -29.51 18.50
CA ASN A 597 -11.52 -28.22 18.79
C ASN A 597 -12.75 -28.43 19.68
N GLU A 598 -12.54 -28.46 21.00
CA GLU A 598 -13.60 -28.70 21.99
C GLU A 598 -14.63 -27.56 22.04
N ASN A 599 -14.24 -26.35 21.63
CA ASN A 599 -15.07 -25.16 21.67
C ASN A 599 -15.73 -24.85 20.31
N LEU A 600 -15.71 -25.77 19.35
CA LEU A 600 -16.32 -25.55 18.03
C LEU A 600 -17.83 -25.27 18.21
N SER A 601 -18.35 -24.28 17.49
CA SER A 601 -19.78 -23.97 17.56
C SER A 601 -20.63 -25.18 17.14
N PRO A 602 -21.70 -25.53 17.86
CA PRO A 602 -22.56 -26.66 17.52
C PRO A 602 -23.31 -26.48 16.19
N LEU A 603 -23.35 -25.26 15.66
CA LEU A 603 -23.90 -24.94 14.35
C LEU A 603 -22.95 -25.30 13.20
N MET A 604 -21.71 -25.74 13.50
CA MET A 604 -20.73 -26.15 12.50
C MET A 604 -20.79 -27.65 12.22
N PHE A 605 -21.42 -28.02 11.11
CA PHE A 605 -21.55 -29.40 10.65
C PHE A 605 -21.49 -29.48 9.12
N PRO A 606 -21.10 -30.63 8.54
CA PRO A 606 -21.03 -30.77 7.09
C PRO A 606 -22.40 -30.57 6.43
N LEU A 607 -22.43 -29.75 5.38
CA LEU A 607 -23.67 -29.36 4.70
C LEU A 607 -24.01 -30.32 3.53
N ASN A 608 -23.05 -31.14 3.10
CA ASN A 608 -23.18 -32.10 1.99
C ASN A 608 -23.72 -31.45 0.70
N LEU A 609 -23.20 -30.27 0.38
CA LEU A 609 -23.46 -29.56 -0.86
C LEU A 609 -22.58 -30.14 -1.97
N SER A 610 -23.19 -30.36 -3.14
CA SER A 610 -22.48 -30.62 -4.39
C SER A 610 -21.79 -29.36 -4.91
N GLU A 611 -20.83 -29.52 -5.82
CA GLU A 611 -20.13 -28.39 -6.44
C GLU A 611 -21.08 -27.39 -7.10
N SER A 612 -22.08 -27.86 -7.86
CA SER A 612 -23.09 -26.97 -8.44
C SER A 612 -23.90 -26.22 -7.39
N GLU A 613 -24.18 -26.82 -6.22
CA GLU A 613 -24.85 -26.13 -5.12
C GLU A 613 -23.97 -25.05 -4.49
N VAL A 614 -22.66 -25.32 -4.34
CA VAL A 614 -21.66 -24.33 -3.91
C VAL A 614 -21.63 -23.15 -4.87
N ASP A 615 -21.50 -23.40 -6.17
CA ASP A 615 -21.45 -22.33 -7.19
C ASP A 615 -22.74 -21.50 -7.19
N ASN A 616 -23.91 -22.13 -7.02
CA ASN A 616 -25.19 -21.40 -6.92
C ASN A 616 -25.23 -20.47 -5.69
N ILE A 617 -24.69 -20.90 -4.54
CA ILE A 617 -24.60 -20.05 -3.35
C ILE A 617 -23.65 -18.88 -3.61
N VAL A 618 -22.50 -19.12 -4.22
CA VAL A 618 -21.56 -18.05 -4.61
C VAL A 618 -22.24 -17.02 -5.52
N GLU A 619 -22.99 -17.47 -6.52
CA GLU A 619 -23.78 -16.59 -7.39
C GLU A 619 -24.84 -15.79 -6.63
N PHE A 620 -25.42 -16.34 -5.57
CA PHE A 620 -26.30 -15.59 -4.68
C PHE A 620 -25.53 -14.52 -3.87
N LEU A 621 -24.37 -14.85 -3.30
CA LEU A 621 -23.55 -13.91 -2.50
C LEU A 621 -23.09 -12.69 -3.32
N LYS A 622 -22.80 -12.87 -4.62
CA LYS A 622 -22.49 -11.76 -5.54
C LYS A 622 -23.65 -10.76 -5.71
N THR A 623 -24.89 -11.18 -5.47
CA THR A 623 -26.06 -10.28 -5.59
C THR A 623 -26.19 -9.30 -4.43
N LEU A 624 -25.35 -9.41 -3.40
CA LEU A 624 -25.43 -8.63 -2.14
C LEU A 624 -24.64 -7.32 -2.20
N THR A 625 -23.98 -7.01 -3.31
CA THR A 625 -23.25 -5.76 -3.54
C THR A 625 -24.23 -4.62 -3.85
N GLY A 626 -24.16 -3.53 -3.08
CA GLY A 626 -25.06 -2.38 -3.26
C GLY A 626 -24.82 -1.65 -4.58
N SER A 627 -25.89 -1.10 -5.18
CA SER A 627 -25.77 -0.43 -6.49
C SER A 627 -25.03 0.90 -6.42
N ASN A 628 -24.92 1.49 -5.24
CA ASN A 628 -24.31 2.81 -5.00
C ASN A 628 -22.86 2.75 -4.50
N VAL A 629 -22.23 1.57 -4.44
CA VAL A 629 -20.82 1.43 -4.00
C VAL A 629 -19.90 2.34 -4.80
N ASN A 630 -20.07 2.40 -6.13
CA ASN A 630 -19.25 3.26 -6.99
C ASN A 630 -19.41 4.76 -6.67
N GLU A 631 -20.60 5.19 -6.27
CA GLU A 631 -20.85 6.58 -5.88
C GLU A 631 -20.08 6.93 -4.59
N LEU A 632 -20.03 6.00 -3.62
CA LEU A 632 -19.26 6.16 -2.39
C LEU A 632 -17.75 6.16 -2.65
N ILE A 633 -17.28 5.30 -3.56
CA ILE A 633 -15.87 5.25 -3.98
C ILE A 633 -15.46 6.57 -4.65
N LEU A 634 -16.28 7.09 -5.57
CA LEU A 634 -16.00 8.35 -6.25
C LEU A 634 -16.00 9.53 -5.27
N ASP A 635 -16.88 9.52 -4.27
CA ASP A 635 -16.84 10.52 -3.22
C ASP A 635 -15.54 10.42 -2.41
N ALA A 636 -15.15 9.22 -1.95
CA ALA A 636 -13.91 9.02 -1.23
C ALA A 636 -12.67 9.51 -2.01
N LYS A 637 -12.60 9.25 -3.32
CA LYS A 637 -11.55 9.76 -4.21
C LYS A 637 -11.51 11.29 -4.29
N ALA A 638 -12.63 11.96 -4.06
CA ALA A 638 -12.71 13.43 -4.08
C ALA A 638 -12.32 14.08 -2.74
N ALA A 639 -12.06 13.31 -1.68
CA ALA A 639 -11.59 13.88 -0.41
C ALA A 639 -10.17 14.46 -0.60
N PRO A 640 -9.70 15.46 0.12
CA PRO A 640 -8.26 15.74 0.14
C PRO A 640 -7.52 14.61 0.88
N ILE A 641 -6.30 14.27 0.45
CA ILE A 641 -5.38 13.46 1.27
C ILE A 641 -4.59 14.45 2.12
N GLY A 642 -4.58 14.24 3.44
CA GLY A 642 -3.71 15.01 4.32
C GLY A 642 -2.28 14.50 4.20
N GLU A 643 -1.51 15.17 3.35
CA GLU A 643 -0.07 14.96 3.19
C GLU A 643 0.70 16.02 3.97
N ILE A 644 1.90 15.67 4.41
CA ILE A 644 2.76 16.56 5.19
C ILE A 644 3.16 17.76 4.32
N SER A 645 2.93 18.97 4.83
CA SER A 645 3.41 20.25 4.28
C SER A 645 4.59 20.80 5.08
N LEU A 646 5.34 21.74 4.51
CA LEU A 646 6.34 22.53 5.24
C LEU A 646 5.70 23.42 6.32
N ASP A 647 4.41 23.74 6.17
CA ASP A 647 3.64 24.50 7.15
C ASP A 647 3.16 23.63 8.33
N ASP A 648 3.27 22.30 8.21
CA ASP A 648 2.91 21.40 9.31
C ASP A 648 4.02 21.43 10.38
N PRO A 649 3.66 21.39 11.68
CA PRO A 649 4.65 21.37 12.75
C PRO A 649 5.61 20.20 12.57
N ASN A 650 6.90 20.37 12.85
CA ASN A 650 7.83 19.24 12.80
C ASN A 650 7.71 18.37 14.07
N TRP A 651 6.62 17.61 14.16
CA TRP A 651 6.28 16.77 15.33
C TRP A 651 7.30 15.65 15.57
N PHE A 652 8.12 15.29 14.58
CA PHE A 652 9.17 14.27 14.68
C PHE A 652 10.49 14.81 15.26
N HIS A 653 10.83 16.08 15.03
CA HIS A 653 12.13 16.66 15.44
C HIS A 653 12.03 17.75 16.52
N GLU A 654 10.95 18.53 16.61
CA GLU A 654 10.86 19.64 17.57
C GLU A 654 10.35 19.24 18.96
N ASN A 655 9.66 18.09 19.07
CA ASN A 655 9.04 17.63 20.32
C ASN A 655 9.43 16.19 20.70
N LYS A 656 10.72 15.85 20.71
CA LYS A 656 11.15 14.73 21.56
C LYS A 656 10.96 15.16 23.02
N PRO A 657 10.19 14.43 23.85
CA PRO A 657 10.53 14.39 25.27
C PRO A 657 11.98 13.90 25.33
N LYS A 658 12.85 14.66 25.98
CA LYS A 658 14.14 14.14 26.41
C LYS A 658 13.85 13.01 27.41
N TYR A 659 13.77 11.78 26.93
CA TYR A 659 13.82 10.59 27.78
C TYR A 659 15.27 10.12 27.90
#